data_AF-M5BZE4-F1
#
_entry.id   AF-M5BZE4-F1
#
_cell.length_a   1.000
_cell.length_b   1.000
_cell.length_c   1.000
_cell.angle_alpha   90.00
_cell.angle_beta   90.00
_cell.angle_gamma   90.00
#
_symmetry.space_group_name_H-M   'P 1'
#
loop_
_entity.id
_entity.type
_entity.pdbx_description
1 polymer ?
#
loop_
_entity_poly.entity_id
_entity_poly.type
_entity_poly.pdbx_seq_one_letter_code
_entity_poly.pdbx_strand_id
1 'polypeptide(L)'
;MRYKKLTNAQRSGLNQIPNRRFTLWWSPTINRANVYVGFQVQLDLTGIFMHGKIPTLKISLIQIFRAHLWQKIHESVIMDLCQVFDQELEALQIETVQKETIHPRKSYKMNSSCADILLFSSYKWNISRPSIVTDSKDVLDGTTSNKYWVDVQLRWGDFDTHDIERYVRSKFLDYVSDSMSIYPSPTGVMIGMDLAYNLWSAYGNWFPGMKPLIQQAMSKIMKANPALHVLRERIRKGLQLYSSEPTEPYLNSQNYSELFSNQIIWFVDDTNVYRVTIHKTFEGNLTTKPINGAIFIFNPRSGQLFLKIIHTSVWAGQKRLGQLAKWKTAEEVAALVRSLPVEEQPKQVIVTRKGMLDPLEVHLLDFPNIVIKGSELQLPFQACMKMEKFGDLILRATQPQMVLFSLYDDWLKSISSYTAFSRLILLLRGLHVNNEKAKVILRPDKSTVTEPHFVWPTLTDDEWIKVEVALRDLILADFGKRNSVNIASLTASEIRDIILGQEIAAPSIQRQQMAELEKSTEAQGQVTAVQTQTTNIHGDTLQVVTTTNYEQQVFSSKSDWRVRAISATHLPLRLQHIYISNDDVKDDAASYTYVLPKNVLRAFITNADLRTQVAAFVYGSSPADNKQVKEIKVRLLVEQCSFFY
;
A
#
# COMPACT_ATOMS: atom_id res chain seq x y z
N MET A 1 5.24 16.26 15.31
CA MET A 1 6.71 16.49 15.42
C MET A 1 7.12 17.25 16.69
N ARG A 2 6.29 18.16 17.23
CA ARG A 2 6.60 18.98 18.43
C ARG A 2 7.08 18.19 19.66
N TYR A 3 6.54 17.00 19.89
CA TYR A 3 6.89 16.13 21.03
C TYR A 3 8.03 15.14 20.75
N LYS A 4 8.58 15.11 19.53
CA LYS A 4 9.74 14.26 19.24
C LYS A 4 11.03 15.01 19.63
N LYS A 5 12.01 14.28 20.17
CA LYS A 5 13.37 14.82 20.39
C LYS A 5 13.99 15.08 19.02
N LEU A 6 14.13 16.36 18.67
CA LEU A 6 14.64 16.83 17.39
C LEU A 6 15.87 17.70 17.62
N THR A 7 16.77 17.73 16.64
CA THR A 7 17.90 18.66 16.65
C THR A 7 17.41 20.10 16.48
N ASN A 8 18.23 21.07 16.89
CA ASN A 8 17.91 22.50 16.71
C ASN A 8 17.71 22.86 15.22
N ALA A 9 18.49 22.24 14.32
CA ALA A 9 18.32 22.41 12.87
C ALA A 9 16.93 21.91 12.38
N GLN A 10 16.46 20.76 12.87
CA GLN A 10 15.13 20.25 12.55
C GLN A 10 14.01 21.13 13.10
N ARG A 11 14.20 21.73 14.29
CA ARG A 11 13.26 22.71 14.86
C ARG A 11 13.16 23.98 14.03
N SER A 12 14.28 24.49 13.52
CA SER A 12 14.29 25.63 12.59
C SER A 12 13.46 25.33 11.33
N GLY A 13 13.58 24.12 10.75
CA GLY A 13 12.76 23.69 9.62
C GLY A 13 11.25 23.61 9.92
N LEU A 14 10.85 23.24 11.14
CA LEU A 14 9.43 23.20 11.54
C LEU A 14 8.80 24.60 11.56
N ASN A 15 9.56 25.63 11.96
CA ASN A 15 9.09 27.01 11.97
C ASN A 15 8.87 27.59 10.57
N GLN A 16 9.40 26.96 9.52
CA GLN A 16 9.17 27.38 8.13
C GLN A 16 7.85 26.87 7.55
N ILE A 17 7.20 25.86 8.15
CA ILE A 17 5.98 25.24 7.60
C ILE A 17 4.81 26.25 7.54
N PRO A 18 4.50 27.04 8.59
CA PRO A 18 3.46 28.06 8.52
C PRO A 18 3.71 29.10 7.42
N ASN A 19 4.98 29.49 7.24
CA ASN A 19 5.37 30.43 6.19
C ASN A 19 5.14 29.84 4.79
N ARG A 20 5.36 28.54 4.59
CA ARG A 20 5.06 27.87 3.31
C ARG A 20 3.57 27.89 2.95
N ARG A 21 2.69 27.72 3.95
CA ARG A 21 1.22 27.81 3.74
C ARG A 21 0.82 29.23 3.34
N PHE A 22 1.31 30.23 4.07
CA PHE A 22 1.05 31.64 3.77
C PHE A 22 1.54 32.03 2.37
N THR A 23 2.78 31.66 2.02
CA THR A 23 3.33 31.98 0.70
C THR A 23 2.55 31.28 -0.42
N LEU A 24 2.08 30.04 -0.21
CA LEU A 24 1.27 29.33 -1.21
C LEU A 24 -0.12 29.98 -1.38
N TRP A 25 -0.79 30.32 -0.29
CA TRP A 25 -2.11 30.97 -0.31
C TRP A 25 -2.09 32.29 -1.08
N TRP A 26 -1.11 33.16 -0.78
CA TRP A 26 -0.96 34.45 -1.45
C TRP A 26 -0.10 34.38 -2.73
N SER A 27 0.20 33.18 -3.23
CA SER A 27 1.12 33.01 -4.35
C SER A 27 0.72 33.76 -5.62
N PRO A 28 -0.57 33.88 -6.02
CA PRO A 28 -0.94 34.64 -7.21
C PRO A 28 -0.62 36.15 -7.10
N THR A 29 -0.62 36.70 -5.88
CA THR A 29 -0.32 38.12 -5.63
C THR A 29 1.17 38.36 -5.35
N ILE A 30 1.85 37.38 -4.74
CA ILE A 30 3.28 37.48 -4.42
C ILE A 30 4.13 37.22 -5.68
N ASN A 31 3.84 36.16 -6.44
CA ASN A 31 4.63 35.74 -7.60
C ASN A 31 4.01 36.29 -8.89
N ARG A 32 4.22 37.58 -9.14
CA ARG A 32 3.70 38.28 -10.34
C ARG A 32 4.72 39.24 -10.94
N ALA A 33 4.63 39.46 -12.25
CA ALA A 33 5.57 40.28 -13.00
C ALA A 33 5.63 41.75 -12.53
N ASN A 34 4.52 42.32 -12.04
CA ASN A 34 4.48 43.71 -11.56
C ASN A 34 5.17 43.90 -10.19
N VAL A 35 5.48 42.83 -9.46
CA VAL A 35 6.13 42.90 -8.13
C VAL A 35 7.63 42.67 -8.24
N TYR A 36 8.04 41.72 -9.09
CA TYR A 36 9.44 41.39 -9.28
C TYR A 36 9.85 41.60 -10.73
N VAL A 37 10.76 42.56 -10.96
CA VAL A 37 11.26 42.93 -12.29
C VAL A 37 12.57 42.19 -12.59
N GLY A 38 12.71 41.67 -13.80
CA GLY A 38 14.00 41.21 -14.35
C GLY A 38 14.41 39.76 -14.04
N PHE A 39 13.58 38.94 -13.38
CA PHE A 39 13.87 37.52 -13.15
C PHE A 39 12.65 36.64 -13.45
N GLN A 40 12.53 36.11 -14.66
CA GLN A 40 11.49 35.14 -15.01
C GLN A 40 12.12 33.78 -15.30
N VAL A 41 11.79 32.77 -14.49
CA VAL A 41 12.30 31.41 -14.65
C VAL A 41 11.15 30.42 -14.64
N GLN A 42 11.09 29.56 -15.65
CA GLN A 42 10.13 28.46 -15.71
C GLN A 42 10.57 27.33 -14.75
N LEU A 43 9.62 26.76 -13.99
CA LEU A 43 9.87 25.60 -13.16
C LEU A 43 9.92 24.32 -14.01
N ASP A 44 10.95 23.50 -13.76
CA ASP A 44 11.15 22.23 -14.48
C ASP A 44 9.89 21.36 -14.49
N LEU A 45 9.59 20.77 -15.66
CA LEU A 45 8.44 19.88 -15.90
C LEU A 45 7.06 20.53 -15.72
N THR A 46 6.97 21.86 -15.63
CA THR A 46 5.71 22.59 -15.47
C THR A 46 5.71 23.85 -16.32
N GLY A 47 4.52 24.39 -16.58
CA GLY A 47 4.34 25.68 -17.24
C GLY A 47 4.40 26.90 -16.32
N ILE A 48 4.88 26.75 -15.09
CA ILE A 48 4.80 27.80 -14.07
C ILE A 48 6.02 28.71 -14.16
N PHE A 49 5.79 30.01 -14.23
CA PHE A 49 6.83 31.02 -14.18
C PHE A 49 7.00 31.57 -12.76
N MET A 50 8.25 31.62 -12.30
CA MET A 50 8.67 32.28 -11.07
C MET A 50 9.25 33.64 -11.42
N HIS A 51 8.64 34.71 -10.92
CA HIS A 51 9.07 36.09 -11.15
C HIS A 51 10.13 36.56 -10.13
N GLY A 52 10.35 35.78 -9.07
CA GLY A 52 11.36 36.06 -8.06
C GLY A 52 11.91 34.79 -7.42
N LYS A 53 13.06 34.92 -6.73
CA LYS A 53 13.62 33.82 -5.94
C LYS A 53 12.85 33.70 -4.63
N ILE A 54 11.74 32.95 -4.65
CA ILE A 54 10.90 32.66 -3.48
C ILE A 54 11.00 31.15 -3.17
N PRO A 55 11.99 30.70 -2.35
CA PRO A 55 12.27 29.28 -2.18
C PRO A 55 11.11 28.49 -1.58
N THR A 56 10.38 29.09 -0.63
CA THR A 56 9.23 28.47 0.03
C THR A 56 8.11 28.16 -0.96
N LEU A 57 7.83 29.08 -1.89
CA LEU A 57 6.85 28.89 -2.96
C LEU A 57 7.31 27.83 -3.96
N LYS A 58 8.57 27.93 -4.42
CA LYS A 58 9.16 26.95 -5.35
C LYS A 58 9.02 25.52 -4.81
N ILE A 59 9.34 25.30 -3.53
CA ILE A 59 9.21 23.98 -2.91
C ILE A 59 7.74 23.52 -2.88
N SER A 60 6.79 24.41 -2.56
CA SER A 60 5.37 24.07 -2.52
C SER A 60 4.81 23.71 -3.91
N LEU A 61 5.14 24.48 -4.94
CA LEU A 61 4.70 24.20 -6.31
C LEU A 61 5.30 22.89 -6.86
N ILE A 62 6.59 22.64 -6.61
CA ILE A 62 7.23 21.35 -6.95
C ILE A 62 6.53 20.18 -6.24
N GLN A 63 6.10 20.36 -4.99
CA GLN A 63 5.37 19.33 -4.26
C GLN A 63 3.97 19.06 -4.82
N ILE A 64 3.27 20.10 -5.30
CA ILE A 64 1.95 19.96 -5.94
C ILE A 64 2.09 19.21 -7.27
N PHE A 65 3.01 19.64 -8.12
CA PHE A 65 3.19 19.08 -9.48
C PHE A 65 4.12 17.87 -9.57
N ARG A 66 4.48 17.26 -8.43
CA ARG A 66 5.35 16.07 -8.38
C ARG A 66 4.77 14.91 -9.19
N ALA A 67 5.65 13.99 -9.61
CA ALA A 67 5.32 12.83 -10.43
C ALA A 67 4.65 13.19 -11.77
N HIS A 68 5.21 14.22 -12.43
CA HIS A 68 4.81 14.67 -13.76
C HIS A 68 3.34 15.08 -13.88
N LEU A 69 2.73 15.61 -12.80
CA LEU A 69 1.29 15.89 -12.76
C LEU A 69 0.84 16.85 -13.89
N TRP A 70 1.68 17.82 -14.28
CA TRP A 70 1.38 18.73 -15.38
C TRP A 70 1.16 17.98 -16.72
N GLN A 71 2.07 17.07 -17.04
CA GLN A 71 1.99 16.24 -18.25
C GLN A 71 0.76 15.32 -18.18
N LYS A 72 0.49 14.74 -17.01
CA LYS A 72 -0.66 13.85 -16.80
C LYS A 72 -2.00 14.58 -16.90
N ILE A 73 -2.09 15.83 -16.47
CA ILE A 73 -3.30 16.65 -16.65
C ILE A 73 -3.54 16.88 -18.14
N HIS A 74 -2.50 17.28 -18.88
CA HIS A 74 -2.62 17.53 -20.33
C HIS A 74 -3.09 16.26 -21.06
N GLU A 75 -2.37 15.15 -20.84
CA GLU A 75 -2.70 13.86 -21.43
C GLU A 75 -4.11 13.37 -21.06
N SER A 76 -4.50 13.48 -19.79
CA SER A 76 -5.80 13.03 -19.30
C SER A 76 -6.95 13.83 -19.92
N VAL A 77 -6.81 15.15 -20.07
CA VAL A 77 -7.82 16.00 -20.72
C VAL A 77 -7.94 15.67 -22.21
N ILE A 78 -6.82 15.43 -22.89
CA ILE A 78 -6.82 15.03 -24.31
C ILE A 78 -7.54 13.69 -24.50
N MET A 79 -7.26 12.71 -23.63
CA MET A 79 -7.92 11.41 -23.68
C MET A 79 -9.43 11.53 -23.45
N ASP A 80 -9.87 12.33 -22.49
CA ASP A 80 -11.29 12.58 -22.25
C ASP A 80 -11.96 13.25 -23.47
N LEU A 81 -11.29 14.21 -24.10
CA LEU A 81 -11.80 14.86 -25.32
C LEU A 81 -11.87 13.88 -26.51
N CYS A 82 -10.88 12.99 -26.69
CA CYS A 82 -10.94 11.96 -27.72
C CYS A 82 -12.16 11.06 -27.53
N GLN A 83 -12.40 10.59 -26.30
CA GLN A 83 -13.58 9.76 -25.99
C GLN A 83 -14.90 10.48 -26.27
N VAL A 84 -14.96 11.79 -26.00
CA VAL A 84 -16.14 12.61 -26.33
C VAL A 84 -16.34 12.70 -27.84
N PHE A 85 -15.28 12.92 -28.62
CA PHE A 85 -15.39 12.97 -30.08
C PHE A 85 -15.76 11.61 -30.69
N ASP A 86 -15.23 10.51 -30.14
CA ASP A 86 -15.57 9.14 -30.56
C ASP A 86 -17.06 8.81 -30.33
N GLN A 87 -17.70 9.44 -29.34
CA GLN A 87 -19.15 9.27 -29.10
C GLN A 87 -20.03 10.07 -30.08
N GLU A 88 -19.48 11.09 -30.74
CA GLU A 88 -20.22 12.05 -31.57
C GLU A 88 -19.82 11.97 -33.06
N LEU A 89 -19.25 10.84 -33.50
CA LEU A 89 -18.76 10.66 -34.87
C LEU A 89 -19.84 10.92 -35.93
N GLU A 90 -21.01 10.28 -35.78
CA GLU A 90 -22.11 10.40 -36.75
C GLU A 90 -22.74 11.80 -36.74
N ALA A 91 -23.01 12.35 -35.54
CA ALA A 91 -23.68 13.63 -35.39
C ALA A 91 -22.86 14.80 -35.95
N LEU A 92 -21.53 14.73 -35.81
CA LEU A 92 -20.61 15.76 -36.30
C LEU A 92 -19.98 15.45 -37.66
N GLN A 93 -20.35 14.34 -38.30
CA GLN A 93 -19.79 13.89 -39.58
C GLN A 93 -18.25 13.75 -39.52
N ILE A 94 -17.75 13.19 -38.43
CA ILE A 94 -16.34 12.85 -38.24
C ILE A 94 -16.13 11.43 -38.75
N GLU A 95 -15.17 11.26 -39.66
CA GLU A 95 -14.75 9.96 -40.17
C GLU A 95 -13.86 9.24 -39.15
N THR A 96 -12.85 9.93 -38.65
CA THR A 96 -11.91 9.41 -37.67
C THR A 96 -11.42 10.49 -36.71
N VAL A 97 -11.21 10.10 -35.46
CA VAL A 97 -10.55 10.89 -34.41
C VAL A 97 -9.16 10.32 -34.22
N GLN A 98 -8.13 11.09 -34.56
CA GLN A 98 -6.74 10.70 -34.37
C GLN A 98 -6.13 11.51 -33.24
N LYS A 99 -5.71 10.83 -32.18
CA LYS A 99 -4.82 11.42 -31.18
C LYS A 99 -3.40 11.49 -31.74
N GLU A 100 -2.79 12.67 -31.72
CA GLU A 100 -1.43 12.87 -32.22
C GLU A 100 -0.37 12.33 -31.25
N THR A 101 0.80 12.01 -31.80
CA THR A 101 1.94 11.57 -30.98
C THR A 101 2.59 12.80 -30.35
N ILE A 102 2.22 13.10 -29.11
CA ILE A 102 2.65 14.32 -28.42
C ILE A 102 4.07 14.18 -27.88
N HIS A 103 4.92 15.16 -28.18
CA HIS A 103 6.26 15.22 -27.59
C HIS A 103 6.17 15.36 -26.05
N PRO A 104 6.97 14.62 -25.25
CA PRO A 104 6.82 14.57 -23.78
C PRO A 104 6.89 15.92 -23.05
N ARG A 105 7.47 16.93 -23.70
CA ARG A 105 7.62 18.29 -23.16
C ARG A 105 6.62 19.32 -23.69
N LYS A 106 5.75 18.94 -24.64
CA LYS A 106 4.82 19.87 -25.32
C LYS A 106 3.89 20.56 -24.33
N SER A 107 3.35 19.82 -23.37
CA SER A 107 2.39 20.32 -22.37
C SER A 107 2.87 21.55 -21.60
N TYR A 108 4.19 21.74 -21.43
CA TYR A 108 4.78 22.91 -20.75
C TYR A 108 5.74 23.69 -21.65
N LYS A 109 5.66 23.52 -22.97
CA LYS A 109 6.40 24.36 -23.93
C LYS A 109 5.57 25.60 -24.23
N MET A 110 5.99 26.75 -23.70
CA MET A 110 5.18 27.98 -23.71
C MET A 110 5.45 28.92 -24.90
N ASN A 111 6.35 28.55 -25.81
CA ASN A 111 6.76 29.37 -26.95
C ASN A 111 6.27 28.85 -28.31
N SER A 112 5.88 27.58 -28.41
CA SER A 112 5.39 26.95 -29.64
C SER A 112 4.60 25.70 -29.28
N SER A 113 3.72 25.29 -30.18
CA SER A 113 2.82 24.15 -29.95
C SER A 113 2.63 23.31 -31.22
N CYS A 114 1.87 22.22 -31.08
CA CYS A 114 1.38 21.35 -32.15
C CYS A 114 -0.02 20.87 -31.81
N ALA A 115 -0.74 20.32 -32.79
CA ALA A 115 -2.03 19.67 -32.57
C ALA A 115 -1.91 18.49 -31.60
N ASP A 116 -2.90 18.32 -30.73
CA ASP A 116 -3.03 17.15 -29.84
C ASP A 116 -4.01 16.13 -30.41
N ILE A 117 -5.09 16.59 -31.04
CA ILE A 117 -6.12 15.77 -31.68
C ILE A 117 -6.34 16.30 -33.09
N LEU A 118 -6.51 15.39 -34.03
CA LEU A 118 -6.87 15.67 -35.42
C LEU A 118 -8.17 14.94 -35.76
N LEU A 119 -9.16 15.70 -36.22
CA LEU A 119 -10.44 15.19 -36.70
C LEU A 119 -10.44 15.21 -38.23
N PHE A 120 -10.85 14.09 -38.83
CA PHE A 120 -11.08 13.98 -40.27
C PHE A 120 -12.57 13.98 -40.54
N SER A 121 -13.02 14.76 -41.51
CA SER A 121 -14.43 14.82 -41.86
C SER A 121 -14.80 13.79 -42.91
N SER A 122 -15.97 13.18 -42.76
CA SER A 122 -16.57 12.30 -43.78
C SER A 122 -16.96 13.08 -45.05
N TYR A 123 -17.18 14.38 -44.94
CA TYR A 123 -17.43 15.30 -46.05
C TYR A 123 -16.68 16.64 -45.82
N LYS A 124 -17.12 17.76 -46.40
CA LYS A 124 -16.55 19.08 -46.12
C LYS A 124 -17.32 19.75 -44.99
N TRP A 125 -16.62 20.16 -43.93
CA TRP A 125 -17.20 21.06 -42.92
C TRP A 125 -17.18 22.50 -43.41
N ASN A 126 -18.29 23.21 -43.21
CA ASN A 126 -18.33 24.67 -43.32
C ASN A 126 -17.79 25.27 -42.02
N ILE A 127 -16.71 26.04 -42.14
CA ILE A 127 -15.94 26.54 -41.01
C ILE A 127 -16.22 28.03 -40.80
N SER A 128 -16.42 28.43 -39.54
CA SER A 128 -16.57 29.83 -39.16
C SER A 128 -15.22 30.52 -38.99
N ARG A 129 -15.26 31.86 -39.00
CA ARG A 129 -14.12 32.68 -38.57
C ARG A 129 -13.78 32.40 -37.10
N PRO A 130 -12.50 32.56 -36.70
CA PRO A 130 -12.11 32.32 -35.33
C PRO A 130 -12.89 33.17 -34.32
N SER A 131 -13.57 32.51 -33.38
CA SER A 131 -14.38 33.15 -32.33
C SER A 131 -14.13 32.49 -30.98
N ILE A 132 -14.59 33.13 -29.91
CA ILE A 132 -14.55 32.54 -28.56
C ILE A 132 -15.67 31.49 -28.45
N VAL A 133 -15.46 30.49 -27.60
CA VAL A 133 -16.42 29.40 -27.34
C VAL A 133 -17.79 29.88 -26.81
N THR A 134 -17.85 31.04 -26.16
CA THR A 134 -19.09 31.63 -25.59
C THR A 134 -19.85 32.50 -26.60
N ASP A 135 -19.24 32.83 -27.75
CA ASP A 135 -19.88 33.65 -28.77
C ASP A 135 -21.04 32.88 -29.43
N SER A 136 -22.22 33.49 -29.46
CA SER A 136 -23.45 32.87 -29.97
C SER A 136 -23.69 33.06 -31.47
N LYS A 137 -22.98 34.00 -32.10
CA LYS A 137 -23.12 34.30 -33.54
C LYS A 137 -21.84 33.95 -34.30
N ASP A 138 -21.84 32.76 -34.88
CA ASP A 138 -20.78 32.34 -35.80
C ASP A 138 -21.03 32.91 -37.21
N VAL A 139 -20.00 33.54 -37.78
CA VAL A 139 -20.04 34.03 -39.16
C VAL A 139 -19.30 33.02 -40.04
N LEU A 140 -20.06 32.35 -40.91
CA LEU A 140 -19.53 31.46 -41.94
C LEU A 140 -19.18 32.30 -43.17
N ASP A 141 -17.94 32.22 -43.64
CA ASP A 141 -17.45 32.97 -44.81
C ASP A 141 -17.22 32.10 -46.05
N GLY A 142 -17.75 30.88 -46.05
CA GLY A 142 -17.62 29.91 -47.14
C GLY A 142 -16.33 29.09 -47.10
N THR A 143 -15.48 29.28 -46.07
CA THR A 143 -14.31 28.43 -45.85
C THR A 143 -14.76 26.99 -45.54
N THR A 144 -14.21 26.02 -46.28
CA THR A 144 -14.45 24.59 -46.03
C THR A 144 -13.17 23.86 -45.67
N SER A 145 -13.24 22.88 -44.77
CA SER A 145 -12.10 22.03 -44.42
C SER A 145 -12.49 20.56 -44.24
N ASN A 146 -11.54 19.67 -44.50
CA ASN A 146 -11.65 18.22 -44.26
C ASN A 146 -10.87 17.78 -43.01
N LYS A 147 -10.03 18.67 -42.46
CA LYS A 147 -9.17 18.40 -41.30
C LYS A 147 -9.37 19.49 -40.26
N TYR A 148 -9.50 19.10 -39.01
CA TYR A 148 -9.71 20.02 -37.91
C TYR A 148 -8.87 19.60 -36.71
N TRP A 149 -7.99 20.49 -36.23
CA TRP A 149 -7.13 20.19 -35.08
C TRP A 149 -7.68 20.77 -33.78
N VAL A 150 -7.33 20.11 -32.68
CA VAL A 150 -7.55 20.61 -31.31
C VAL A 150 -6.20 20.68 -30.61
N ASP A 151 -5.91 21.81 -29.98
CA ASP A 151 -4.70 22.03 -29.18
C ASP A 151 -5.08 22.44 -27.74
N VAL A 152 -4.72 21.62 -26.76
CA VAL A 152 -4.94 21.88 -25.35
C VAL A 152 -3.71 22.56 -24.73
N GLN A 153 -3.92 23.74 -24.18
CA GLN A 153 -2.90 24.56 -23.51
C GLN A 153 -3.19 24.66 -22.02
N LEU A 154 -2.21 24.29 -21.20
CA LEU A 154 -2.27 24.47 -19.76
C LEU A 154 -1.55 25.76 -19.35
N ARG A 155 -2.08 26.44 -18.35
CA ARG A 155 -1.51 27.67 -17.78
C ARG A 155 -1.59 27.64 -16.27
N TRP A 156 -0.67 28.34 -15.62
CA TRP A 156 -0.76 28.71 -14.21
C TRP A 156 -0.77 30.24 -14.11
N GLY A 157 -1.95 30.83 -13.98
CA GLY A 157 -2.11 32.29 -13.94
C GLY A 157 -1.62 32.93 -12.65
N ASP A 158 -1.43 34.25 -12.71
CA ASP A 158 -1.17 35.10 -11.54
C ASP A 158 -2.25 36.17 -11.41
N PHE A 159 -2.18 37.00 -10.36
CA PHE A 159 -3.22 37.99 -10.11
C PHE A 159 -3.36 39.01 -11.24
N ASP A 160 -2.27 39.39 -11.88
CA ASP A 160 -2.27 40.40 -12.95
C ASP A 160 -2.79 39.80 -14.27
N THR A 161 -2.52 38.52 -14.50
CA THR A 161 -2.84 37.81 -15.74
C THR A 161 -3.48 36.45 -15.42
N HIS A 162 -4.81 36.44 -15.36
CA HIS A 162 -5.62 35.23 -15.18
C HIS A 162 -6.84 35.16 -16.13
N ASP A 163 -7.05 36.18 -16.96
CA ASP A 163 -8.02 36.13 -18.05
C ASP A 163 -7.57 35.07 -19.06
N ILE A 164 -8.32 33.97 -19.12
CA ILE A 164 -8.02 32.83 -19.98
C ILE A 164 -8.49 33.07 -21.42
N GLU A 165 -9.55 33.84 -21.65
CA GLU A 165 -10.06 34.10 -23.00
C GLU A 165 -9.04 34.91 -23.81
N ARG A 166 -8.52 35.98 -23.20
CA ARG A 166 -7.48 36.81 -23.80
C ARG A 166 -6.20 36.02 -24.06
N TYR A 167 -5.82 35.14 -23.13
CA TYR A 167 -4.64 34.29 -23.28
C TYR A 167 -4.76 33.33 -24.47
N VAL A 168 -5.86 32.58 -24.55
CA VAL A 168 -6.05 31.58 -25.62
C VAL A 168 -6.16 32.26 -26.98
N ARG A 169 -6.85 33.40 -27.07
CA ARG A 169 -6.90 34.19 -28.31
C ARG A 169 -5.52 34.65 -28.75
N SER A 170 -4.73 35.22 -27.84
CA SER A 170 -3.36 35.66 -28.16
C SER A 170 -2.52 34.48 -28.64
N LYS A 171 -2.52 33.37 -27.90
CA LYS A 171 -1.73 32.19 -28.24
C LYS A 171 -2.14 31.52 -29.53
N PHE A 172 -3.44 31.46 -29.83
CA PHE A 172 -3.93 30.97 -31.11
C PHE A 172 -3.39 31.82 -32.27
N LEU A 173 -3.51 33.13 -32.19
CA LEU A 173 -3.02 34.04 -33.25
C LEU A 173 -1.50 33.99 -33.38
N ASP A 174 -0.77 33.92 -32.26
CA ASP A 174 0.68 33.79 -32.24
C ASP A 174 1.12 32.47 -32.88
N TYR A 175 0.56 31.33 -32.47
CA TYR A 175 1.01 30.01 -32.96
C TYR A 175 0.56 29.69 -34.37
N VAL A 176 -0.59 30.20 -34.83
CA VAL A 176 -1.01 29.98 -36.24
C VAL A 176 -0.20 30.84 -37.21
N SER A 177 0.32 31.99 -36.77
CA SER A 177 1.17 32.86 -37.59
C SER A 177 2.68 32.55 -37.49
N ASP A 178 3.11 31.91 -36.40
CA ASP A 178 4.50 31.56 -36.16
C ASP A 178 4.95 30.31 -36.93
N SER A 179 6.06 30.44 -37.66
CA SER A 179 6.71 29.37 -38.41
C SER A 179 7.24 28.20 -37.55
N MET A 180 7.45 28.40 -36.23
CA MET A 180 7.91 27.32 -35.35
C MET A 180 6.80 26.36 -34.93
N SER A 181 5.53 26.77 -35.00
CA SER A 181 4.37 25.96 -34.64
C SER A 181 3.73 25.41 -35.91
N ILE A 182 3.64 24.08 -36.01
CA ILE A 182 3.14 23.41 -37.22
C ILE A 182 1.82 22.73 -36.90
N TYR A 183 0.76 23.18 -37.57
CA TYR A 183 -0.56 22.57 -37.50
C TYR A 183 -0.92 21.87 -38.82
N PRO A 184 -1.61 20.72 -38.80
CA PRO A 184 -1.92 19.95 -40.01
C PRO A 184 -2.92 20.61 -40.98
N SER A 185 -3.64 21.64 -40.52
CA SER A 185 -4.63 22.40 -41.30
C SER A 185 -4.72 23.84 -40.76
N PRO A 186 -5.19 24.81 -41.56
CA PRO A 186 -5.39 26.18 -41.11
C PRO A 186 -6.61 26.33 -40.17
N THR A 187 -7.45 25.31 -40.06
CA THR A 187 -8.68 25.31 -39.26
C THR A 187 -8.54 24.43 -38.03
N GLY A 188 -8.82 24.99 -36.86
CA GLY A 188 -8.85 24.25 -35.60
C GLY A 188 -9.19 25.14 -34.41
N VAL A 189 -9.10 24.57 -33.21
CA VAL A 189 -9.40 25.26 -31.95
C VAL A 189 -8.32 25.03 -30.91
N MET A 190 -7.99 26.10 -30.19
CA MET A 190 -7.16 26.05 -29.01
C MET A 190 -8.03 26.12 -27.76
N ILE A 191 -7.84 25.19 -26.85
CA ILE A 191 -8.52 25.13 -25.54
C ILE A 191 -7.48 25.49 -24.48
N GLY A 192 -7.68 26.57 -23.74
CA GLY A 192 -6.82 26.95 -22.63
C GLY A 192 -7.45 26.66 -21.28
N MET A 193 -6.62 26.19 -20.35
CA MET A 193 -7.00 25.90 -18.97
C MET A 193 -6.06 26.59 -18.00
N ASP A 194 -6.60 27.46 -17.14
CA ASP A 194 -5.88 28.01 -16.01
C ASP A 194 -6.03 27.09 -14.79
N LEU A 195 -4.95 26.38 -14.47
CA LEU A 195 -4.88 25.43 -13.37
C LEU A 195 -4.86 26.10 -11.99
N ALA A 196 -4.46 27.37 -11.90
CA ALA A 196 -4.43 28.11 -10.64
C ALA A 196 -5.83 28.63 -10.28
N TYR A 197 -6.54 29.16 -11.26
CA TYR A 197 -7.87 29.76 -11.10
C TYR A 197 -9.03 28.83 -11.44
N ASN A 198 -8.73 27.61 -11.93
CA ASN A 198 -9.73 26.63 -12.35
C ASN A 198 -10.69 27.18 -13.43
N LEU A 199 -10.16 28.00 -14.35
CA LEU A 199 -10.88 28.60 -15.47
C LEU A 199 -10.49 27.91 -16.77
N TRP A 200 -11.38 27.92 -17.76
CA TRP A 200 -11.07 27.46 -19.10
C TRP A 200 -11.79 28.32 -20.13
N SER A 201 -11.24 28.39 -21.34
CA SER A 201 -11.93 28.93 -22.51
C SER A 201 -11.32 28.32 -23.77
N ALA A 202 -11.96 28.53 -24.91
CA ALA A 202 -11.45 28.10 -26.20
C ALA A 202 -11.63 29.19 -27.26
N TYR A 203 -10.65 29.29 -28.15
CA TYR A 203 -10.67 30.22 -29.28
C TYR A 203 -10.16 29.51 -30.52
N GLY A 204 -10.86 29.73 -31.63
CA GLY A 204 -10.50 29.16 -32.92
C GLY A 204 -11.70 29.06 -33.84
N ASN A 205 -11.54 28.29 -34.90
CA ASN A 205 -12.57 28.06 -35.90
C ASN A 205 -13.63 27.08 -35.39
N TRP A 206 -14.88 27.21 -35.85
CA TRP A 206 -15.96 26.32 -35.45
C TRP A 206 -16.70 25.77 -36.67
N PHE A 207 -16.99 24.48 -36.67
CA PHE A 207 -18.01 23.89 -37.55
C PHE A 207 -19.31 23.65 -36.76
N PRO A 208 -20.46 23.52 -37.44
CA PRO A 208 -21.74 23.32 -36.77
C PRO A 208 -21.72 22.15 -35.78
N GLY A 209 -22.19 22.38 -34.54
CA GLY A 209 -22.22 21.38 -33.47
C GLY A 209 -20.97 21.31 -32.59
N MET A 210 -19.81 21.78 -33.05
CA MET A 210 -18.55 21.68 -32.28
C MET A 210 -18.53 22.54 -31.01
N LYS A 211 -19.02 23.78 -31.10
CA LYS A 211 -19.06 24.72 -29.98
C LYS A 211 -19.90 24.22 -28.79
N PRO A 212 -21.18 23.80 -28.96
CA PRO A 212 -21.96 23.26 -27.86
C PRO A 212 -21.36 21.95 -27.30
N LEU A 213 -20.76 21.10 -28.15
CA LEU A 213 -20.07 19.90 -27.68
C LEU A 213 -18.91 20.24 -26.75
N ILE A 214 -18.00 21.13 -27.16
CA ILE A 214 -16.87 21.56 -26.32
C ILE A 214 -17.36 22.20 -25.01
N GLN A 215 -18.41 23.01 -25.04
CA GLN A 215 -18.99 23.61 -23.82
C GLN A 215 -19.45 22.54 -22.82
N GLN A 216 -20.19 21.54 -23.27
CA GLN A 216 -20.66 20.45 -22.42
C GLN A 216 -19.51 19.56 -21.94
N ALA A 217 -18.62 19.19 -22.86
CA ALA A 217 -17.45 18.35 -22.59
C ALA A 217 -16.54 18.99 -21.54
N MET A 218 -16.10 20.23 -21.76
CA MET A 218 -15.18 20.91 -20.84
C MET A 218 -15.83 21.21 -19.48
N SER A 219 -17.13 21.52 -19.44
CA SER A 219 -17.87 21.66 -18.16
C SER A 219 -17.83 20.37 -17.34
N LYS A 220 -17.93 19.21 -18.00
CA LYS A 220 -17.85 17.89 -17.36
C LYS A 220 -16.42 17.51 -16.99
N ILE A 221 -15.45 17.67 -17.90
CA ILE A 221 -14.02 17.40 -17.69
C ILE A 221 -13.50 18.21 -16.51
N MET A 222 -13.79 19.51 -16.47
CA MET A 222 -13.38 20.36 -15.35
C MET A 222 -13.93 19.87 -14.01
N LYS A 223 -15.11 19.24 -13.96
CA LYS A 223 -15.66 18.72 -12.70
C LYS A 223 -15.12 17.34 -12.34
N ALA A 224 -15.08 16.42 -13.30
CA ALA A 224 -14.92 14.99 -13.05
C ALA A 224 -13.53 14.41 -13.40
N ASN A 225 -12.65 15.17 -14.06
CA ASN A 225 -11.35 14.64 -14.48
C ASN A 225 -10.47 14.24 -13.26
N PRO A 226 -9.98 12.98 -13.21
CA PRO A 226 -9.19 12.49 -12.08
C PRO A 226 -7.87 13.24 -11.86
N ALA A 227 -7.18 13.66 -12.93
CA ALA A 227 -5.91 14.38 -12.81
C ALA A 227 -6.10 15.78 -12.23
N LEU A 228 -7.18 16.48 -12.62
CA LEU A 228 -7.58 17.75 -12.01
C LEU A 228 -8.03 17.58 -10.56
N HIS A 229 -8.70 16.48 -10.21
CA HIS A 229 -9.04 16.16 -8.83
C HIS A 229 -7.77 16.00 -7.97
N VAL A 230 -6.77 15.25 -8.43
CA VAL A 230 -5.47 15.10 -7.75
C VAL A 230 -4.78 16.46 -7.56
N LEU A 231 -4.82 17.34 -8.57
CA LEU A 231 -4.29 18.70 -8.44
C LEU A 231 -4.97 19.49 -7.31
N ARG A 232 -6.31 19.51 -7.29
CA ARG A 232 -7.11 20.21 -6.28
C ARG A 232 -6.83 19.68 -4.88
N GLU A 233 -6.78 18.35 -4.72
CA GLU A 233 -6.48 17.71 -3.44
C GLU A 233 -5.07 18.03 -2.94
N ARG A 234 -4.08 18.09 -3.83
CA ARG A 234 -2.72 18.48 -3.45
C ARG A 234 -2.63 19.96 -3.05
N ILE A 235 -3.36 20.84 -3.74
CA ILE A 235 -3.48 22.25 -3.36
C ILE A 235 -4.15 22.37 -1.98
N ARG A 236 -5.30 21.70 -1.76
CA ARG A 236 -6.00 21.65 -0.46
C ARG A 236 -5.08 21.16 0.65
N LYS A 237 -4.36 20.05 0.45
CA LYS A 237 -3.37 19.51 1.40
C LYS A 237 -2.22 20.49 1.66
N GLY A 238 -1.72 21.17 0.62
CA GLY A 238 -0.68 22.18 0.74
C GLY A 238 -1.14 23.42 1.54
N LEU A 239 -2.40 23.81 1.36
CA LEU A 239 -3.06 24.90 2.07
C LEU A 239 -3.63 24.49 3.43
N GLN A 240 -3.65 23.19 3.74
CA GLN A 240 -4.25 22.60 4.95
C GLN A 240 -5.75 22.92 5.09
N LEU A 241 -6.46 22.88 3.96
CA LEU A 241 -7.91 23.00 3.91
C LEU A 241 -8.52 21.60 4.02
N TYR A 242 -9.55 21.47 4.85
CA TYR A 242 -10.32 20.24 4.99
C TYR A 242 -11.78 20.55 4.61
N SER A 243 -12.33 19.80 3.66
CA SER A 243 -13.74 19.84 3.29
C SER A 243 -14.41 18.53 3.67
N SER A 244 -15.64 18.60 4.17
CA SER A 244 -16.49 17.44 4.41
C SER A 244 -17.16 16.99 3.09
N GLU A 245 -16.36 16.72 2.06
CA GLU A 245 -16.90 16.13 0.83
C GLU A 245 -17.29 14.66 1.10
N PRO A 246 -18.39 14.16 0.54
CA PRO A 246 -18.78 12.76 0.67
C PRO A 246 -17.74 11.90 -0.05
N THR A 247 -16.79 11.35 0.69
CA THR A 247 -15.84 10.36 0.16
C THR A 247 -16.46 8.98 0.19
N GLU A 248 -16.04 8.11 -0.72
CA GLU A 248 -16.40 6.70 -0.61
C GLU A 248 -16.04 6.13 0.77
N PRO A 249 -16.94 5.36 1.40
CA PRO A 249 -16.68 4.79 2.70
C PRO A 249 -15.52 3.80 2.60
N TYR A 250 -14.60 3.88 3.56
CA TYR A 250 -13.51 2.93 3.66
C TYR A 250 -14.06 1.52 3.94
N LEU A 251 -13.25 0.50 3.63
CA LEU A 251 -13.57 -0.86 4.03
C LEU A 251 -13.52 -0.97 5.57
N ASN A 252 -14.63 -1.41 6.15
CA ASN A 252 -14.83 -1.63 7.59
C ASN A 252 -15.62 -2.93 7.81
N SER A 253 -15.94 -3.26 9.07
CA SER A 253 -16.65 -4.50 9.39
C SER A 253 -18.11 -4.54 8.90
N GLN A 254 -18.72 -3.38 8.60
CA GLN A 254 -20.11 -3.27 8.15
C GLN A 254 -20.26 -3.54 6.65
N ASN A 255 -19.33 -3.03 5.82
CA ASN A 255 -19.34 -3.22 4.36
C ASN A 255 -18.40 -4.37 3.88
N TYR A 256 -17.87 -5.17 4.81
CA TYR A 256 -16.97 -6.29 4.54
C TYR A 256 -17.51 -7.31 3.52
N SER A 257 -18.82 -7.47 3.42
CA SER A 257 -19.47 -8.38 2.46
C SER A 257 -19.33 -7.93 0.99
N GLU A 258 -19.08 -6.64 0.73
CA GLU A 258 -18.91 -6.10 -0.63
C GLU A 258 -17.72 -6.74 -1.37
N LEU A 259 -16.73 -7.24 -0.61
CA LEU A 259 -15.54 -7.93 -1.12
C LEU A 259 -15.86 -9.16 -1.98
N PHE A 260 -17.04 -9.74 -1.80
CA PHE A 260 -17.45 -11.00 -2.46
C PHE A 260 -18.50 -10.79 -3.55
N SER A 261 -18.64 -9.55 -4.03
CA SER A 261 -19.47 -9.25 -5.20
C SER A 261 -18.87 -9.84 -6.49
N ASN A 262 -19.63 -9.72 -7.59
CA ASN A 262 -19.16 -10.14 -8.91
C ASN A 262 -18.03 -9.25 -9.46
N GLN A 263 -17.72 -8.12 -8.82
CA GLN A 263 -16.62 -7.25 -9.20
C GLN A 263 -15.27 -7.87 -8.85
N ILE A 264 -14.26 -7.64 -9.68
CA ILE A 264 -12.87 -8.00 -9.38
C ILE A 264 -12.31 -6.94 -8.45
N ILE A 265 -11.96 -7.35 -7.23
CA ILE A 265 -11.44 -6.49 -6.17
C ILE A 265 -10.03 -6.97 -5.82
N TRP A 266 -9.08 -6.04 -5.71
CA TRP A 266 -7.73 -6.35 -5.25
C TRP A 266 -7.40 -5.66 -3.94
N PHE A 267 -6.81 -6.40 -3.01
CA PHE A 267 -6.06 -5.83 -1.90
C PHE A 267 -4.62 -5.57 -2.31
N VAL A 268 -4.09 -4.39 -1.98
CA VAL A 268 -2.67 -4.07 -2.13
C VAL A 268 -2.08 -3.79 -0.75
N ASP A 269 -1.13 -4.63 -0.34
CA ASP A 269 -0.34 -4.44 0.88
C ASP A 269 1.13 -4.16 0.53
N ASP A 270 1.60 -2.97 0.91
CA ASP A 270 2.96 -2.52 0.69
C ASP A 270 3.86 -2.70 1.94
N THR A 271 3.38 -3.43 2.95
CA THR A 271 4.07 -3.58 4.25
C THR A 271 5.45 -4.21 4.13
N ASN A 272 5.59 -5.22 3.28
CA ASN A 272 6.84 -5.97 3.10
C ASN A 272 7.65 -5.57 1.86
N VAL A 273 7.36 -4.41 1.26
CA VAL A 273 8.05 -3.96 0.04
C VAL A 273 9.47 -3.49 0.34
N TYR A 274 9.63 -2.60 1.33
CA TYR A 274 10.94 -2.12 1.76
C TYR A 274 11.26 -2.64 3.15
N ARG A 275 12.13 -3.64 3.20
CA ARG A 275 12.54 -4.33 4.42
C ARG A 275 14.01 -4.09 4.68
N VAL A 276 14.37 -3.98 5.95
CA VAL A 276 15.76 -3.73 6.38
C VAL A 276 16.16 -4.66 7.50
N THR A 277 17.42 -5.08 7.49
CA THR A 277 18.10 -5.62 8.68
C THR A 277 18.85 -4.49 9.38
N ILE A 278 18.66 -4.38 10.68
CA ILE A 278 19.29 -3.36 11.51
C ILE A 278 20.58 -3.93 12.09
N HIS A 279 21.68 -3.21 11.92
CA HIS A 279 22.99 -3.55 12.47
C HIS A 279 23.48 -2.37 13.30
N LYS A 280 23.81 -2.62 14.57
CA LYS A 280 24.47 -1.62 15.43
C LYS A 280 25.96 -1.61 15.07
N THR A 281 26.50 -0.44 14.72
CA THR A 281 27.94 -0.26 14.50
C THR A 281 28.66 -0.24 15.85
N PHE A 282 29.98 -0.38 15.79
CA PHE A 282 30.85 -0.34 16.98
C PHE A 282 30.66 0.96 17.79
N GLU A 283 30.49 2.09 17.10
CA GLU A 283 30.21 3.42 17.67
C GLU A 283 28.81 3.55 18.30
N GLY A 284 28.01 2.48 18.27
CA GLY A 284 26.65 2.45 18.80
C GLY A 284 25.56 2.96 17.86
N ASN A 285 25.92 3.39 16.64
CA ASN A 285 24.96 3.87 15.64
C ASN A 285 24.18 2.71 15.00
N LEU A 286 22.87 2.89 14.81
CA LEU A 286 22.05 1.90 14.10
C LEU A 286 22.11 2.16 12.59
N THR A 287 22.71 1.22 11.85
CA THR A 287 22.73 1.19 10.39
C THR A 287 21.70 0.20 9.86
N THR A 288 21.18 0.46 8.66
CA THR A 288 20.15 -0.40 8.04
C THR A 288 20.66 -0.91 6.69
N LYS A 289 20.50 -2.20 6.44
CA LYS A 289 20.78 -2.82 5.14
C LYS A 289 19.47 -3.31 4.52
N PRO A 290 19.14 -2.94 3.28
CA PRO A 290 17.93 -3.42 2.64
C PRO A 290 18.05 -4.91 2.30
N ILE A 291 16.93 -5.62 2.40
CA ILE A 291 16.77 -7.00 1.94
C ILE A 291 15.64 -7.08 0.92
N ASN A 292 15.52 -8.22 0.23
CA ASN A 292 14.42 -8.44 -0.70
C ASN A 292 13.06 -8.28 -0.01
N GLY A 293 12.16 -7.60 -0.70
CA GLY A 293 10.78 -7.40 -0.30
C GLY A 293 9.81 -7.97 -1.32
N ALA A 294 8.53 -7.80 -1.07
CA ALA A 294 7.49 -8.13 -2.02
C ALA A 294 6.27 -7.22 -1.88
N ILE A 295 5.63 -6.96 -3.02
CA ILE A 295 4.30 -6.38 -3.08
C ILE A 295 3.31 -7.53 -3.04
N PHE A 296 2.29 -7.41 -2.19
CA PHE A 296 1.24 -8.40 -2.05
C PHE A 296 -0.03 -7.84 -2.67
N ILE A 297 -0.48 -8.44 -3.79
CA ILE A 297 -1.72 -8.06 -4.48
C ILE A 297 -2.64 -9.28 -4.47
N PHE A 298 -3.81 -9.17 -3.85
CA PHE A 298 -4.64 -10.32 -3.54
C PHE A 298 -6.10 -10.13 -3.91
N ASN A 299 -6.69 -11.12 -4.60
CA ASN A 299 -8.11 -11.16 -4.90
C ASN A 299 -8.86 -11.98 -3.82
N PRO A 300 -9.71 -11.36 -2.98
CA PRO A 300 -10.39 -12.05 -1.89
C PRO A 300 -11.48 -13.01 -2.36
N ARG A 301 -11.98 -12.89 -3.59
CA ARG A 301 -13.00 -13.80 -4.11
C ARG A 301 -12.39 -15.10 -4.61
N SER A 302 -11.35 -15.01 -5.44
CA SER A 302 -10.70 -16.19 -6.05
C SER A 302 -9.59 -16.79 -5.20
N GLY A 303 -9.04 -16.04 -4.24
CA GLY A 303 -7.85 -16.44 -3.51
C GLY A 303 -6.55 -16.23 -4.27
N GLN A 304 -6.59 -15.64 -5.47
CA GLN A 304 -5.40 -15.42 -6.30
C GLN A 304 -4.51 -14.35 -5.69
N LEU A 305 -3.23 -14.68 -5.54
CA LEU A 305 -2.17 -13.81 -5.07
C LEU A 305 -1.18 -13.55 -6.21
N PHE A 306 -1.02 -12.28 -6.57
CA PHE A 306 0.09 -11.79 -7.37
C PHE A 306 1.18 -11.27 -6.41
N LEU A 307 2.23 -12.07 -6.24
CA LEU A 307 3.36 -11.74 -5.38
C LEU A 307 4.51 -11.20 -6.23
N LYS A 308 4.67 -9.87 -6.26
CA LYS A 308 5.77 -9.22 -6.98
C LYS A 308 6.97 -9.10 -6.07
N ILE A 309 8.04 -9.83 -6.36
CA ILE A 309 9.30 -9.76 -5.63
C ILE A 309 10.06 -8.50 -6.04
N ILE A 310 10.48 -7.71 -5.04
CA ILE A 310 11.29 -6.52 -5.22
C ILE A 310 12.71 -6.82 -4.72
N HIS A 311 13.62 -6.95 -5.68
CA HIS A 311 15.02 -7.24 -5.41
C HIS A 311 15.77 -6.00 -4.86
N THR A 312 16.81 -6.23 -4.05
CA THR A 312 17.62 -5.15 -3.46
C THR A 312 18.24 -4.17 -4.46
N SER A 313 18.45 -4.59 -5.71
CA SER A 313 18.97 -3.72 -6.78
C SER A 313 18.10 -2.50 -7.06
N VAL A 314 16.78 -2.56 -6.78
CA VAL A 314 15.85 -1.44 -6.94
C VAL A 314 16.19 -0.29 -5.98
N TRP A 315 16.83 -0.58 -4.85
CA TRP A 315 17.21 0.40 -3.84
C TRP A 315 18.61 0.99 -4.06
N ALA A 316 19.39 0.42 -4.97
CA ALA A 316 20.78 0.81 -5.20
C ALA A 316 20.88 2.26 -5.72
N GLY A 317 21.74 3.07 -5.08
CA GLY A 317 21.95 4.48 -5.44
C GLY A 317 20.79 5.43 -5.06
N GLN A 318 19.70 4.91 -4.47
CA GLN A 318 18.51 5.71 -4.15
C GLN A 318 18.53 6.20 -2.69
N LYS A 319 17.87 7.34 -2.45
CA LYS A 319 17.66 7.91 -1.10
C LYS A 319 16.16 8.02 -0.82
N ARG A 320 15.79 8.18 0.46
CA ARG A 320 14.39 8.27 0.92
C ARG A 320 13.55 7.04 0.52
N LEU A 321 14.13 5.86 0.75
CA LEU A 321 13.59 4.56 0.32
C LEU A 321 12.17 4.28 0.82
N GLY A 322 11.77 4.79 1.99
CA GLY A 322 10.40 4.63 2.48
C GLY A 322 9.33 5.35 1.64
N GLN A 323 9.69 6.44 0.96
CA GLN A 323 8.80 7.07 -0.02
C GLN A 323 8.87 6.30 -1.35
N LEU A 324 10.09 6.00 -1.82
CA LEU A 324 10.31 5.27 -3.07
C LEU A 324 9.55 3.93 -3.11
N ALA A 325 9.50 3.21 -1.99
CA ALA A 325 8.78 1.95 -1.87
C ALA A 325 7.30 2.07 -2.27
N LYS A 326 6.63 3.13 -1.82
CA LYS A 326 5.21 3.38 -2.12
C LYS A 326 4.98 3.67 -3.59
N TRP A 327 5.83 4.52 -4.17
CA TRP A 327 5.78 4.86 -5.59
C TRP A 327 6.09 3.65 -6.47
N LYS A 328 7.10 2.86 -6.12
CA LYS A 328 7.43 1.63 -6.83
C LYS A 328 6.30 0.60 -6.73
N THR A 329 5.63 0.54 -5.58
CA THR A 329 4.45 -0.33 -5.41
C THR A 329 3.34 0.09 -6.36
N ALA A 330 3.01 1.38 -6.40
CA ALA A 330 1.96 1.89 -7.30
C ALA A 330 2.31 1.70 -8.78
N GLU A 331 3.57 1.88 -9.15
CA GLU A 331 4.07 1.62 -10.50
C GLU A 331 3.88 0.16 -10.92
N GLU A 332 4.30 -0.80 -10.08
CA GLU A 332 4.17 -2.23 -10.38
C GLU A 332 2.71 -2.70 -10.37
N VAL A 333 1.85 -2.12 -9.51
CA VAL A 333 0.39 -2.37 -9.54
C VAL A 333 -0.20 -1.88 -10.85
N ALA A 334 0.10 -0.65 -11.28
CA ALA A 334 -0.39 -0.13 -12.56
C ALA A 334 0.15 -0.92 -13.77
N ALA A 335 1.41 -1.40 -13.71
CA ALA A 335 1.97 -2.27 -14.73
C ALA A 335 1.25 -3.62 -14.79
N LEU A 336 0.87 -4.20 -13.64
CA LEU A 336 0.08 -5.42 -13.60
C LEU A 336 -1.31 -5.21 -14.20
N VAL A 337 -2.01 -4.12 -13.86
CA VAL A 337 -3.31 -3.78 -14.46
C VAL A 337 -3.19 -3.67 -15.99
N ARG A 338 -2.17 -2.99 -16.51
CA ARG A 338 -1.90 -2.88 -17.96
C ARG A 338 -1.65 -4.23 -18.64
N SER A 339 -1.09 -5.19 -17.92
CA SER A 339 -0.79 -6.53 -18.47
C SER A 339 -1.99 -7.44 -18.59
N LEU A 340 -3.11 -7.10 -17.92
CA LEU A 340 -4.33 -7.90 -17.93
C LEU A 340 -5.33 -7.42 -18.99
N PRO A 341 -6.08 -8.33 -19.63
CA PRO A 341 -7.25 -7.99 -20.43
C PRO A 341 -8.26 -7.16 -19.64
N VAL A 342 -9.06 -6.33 -20.32
CA VAL A 342 -10.00 -5.38 -19.69
C VAL A 342 -11.06 -6.10 -18.83
N GLU A 343 -11.37 -7.35 -19.18
CA GLU A 343 -12.31 -8.23 -18.46
C GLU A 343 -11.76 -8.70 -17.10
N GLU A 344 -10.44 -8.83 -16.99
CA GLU A 344 -9.74 -9.28 -15.78
C GLU A 344 -9.22 -8.11 -14.92
N GLN A 345 -9.30 -6.89 -15.43
CA GLN A 345 -8.90 -5.70 -14.68
C GLN A 345 -9.79 -5.48 -13.45
N PRO A 346 -9.19 -5.11 -12.30
CA PRO A 346 -9.96 -4.85 -11.10
C PRO A 346 -10.86 -3.65 -11.29
N LYS A 347 -12.10 -3.72 -10.79
CA LYS A 347 -12.98 -2.55 -10.67
C LYS A 347 -12.69 -1.75 -9.41
N GLN A 348 -12.09 -2.40 -8.40
CA GLN A 348 -11.73 -1.76 -7.16
C GLN A 348 -10.36 -2.23 -6.65
N VAL A 349 -9.56 -1.29 -6.15
CA VAL A 349 -8.27 -1.54 -5.49
C VAL A 349 -8.35 -0.99 -4.07
N ILE A 350 -8.25 -1.88 -3.08
CA ILE A 350 -8.29 -1.56 -1.66
C ILE A 350 -6.87 -1.57 -1.11
N VAL A 351 -6.44 -0.45 -0.53
CA VAL A 351 -5.12 -0.34 0.13
C VAL A 351 -5.22 -0.57 1.63
N THR A 352 -4.27 -1.34 2.16
CA THR A 352 -4.16 -1.57 3.62
C THR A 352 -3.62 -0.33 4.35
N ARG A 353 -2.84 0.52 3.68
CA ARG A 353 -2.20 1.70 4.28
C ARG A 353 -2.54 2.97 3.53
N LYS A 354 -3.04 3.99 4.26
CA LYS A 354 -3.41 5.32 3.70
C LYS A 354 -2.30 5.99 2.87
N GLY A 355 -1.04 5.67 3.16
CA GLY A 355 0.10 6.20 2.42
C GLY A 355 0.19 5.77 0.95
N MET A 356 -0.56 4.75 0.54
CA MET A 356 -0.60 4.23 -0.84
C MET A 356 -1.67 4.88 -1.71
N LEU A 357 -2.64 5.61 -1.14
CA LEU A 357 -3.73 6.24 -1.89
C LEU A 357 -3.21 7.21 -2.96
N ASP A 358 -2.46 8.25 -2.58
CA ASP A 358 -1.95 9.25 -3.53
C ASP A 358 -1.01 8.66 -4.61
N PRO A 359 -0.05 7.76 -4.30
CA PRO A 359 0.71 7.08 -5.35
C PRO A 359 -0.16 6.30 -6.35
N LEU A 360 -1.17 5.56 -5.89
CA LEU A 360 -2.05 4.80 -6.79
C LEU A 360 -2.97 5.71 -7.59
N GLU A 361 -3.56 6.74 -6.99
CA GLU A 361 -4.38 7.74 -7.70
C GLU A 361 -3.61 8.34 -8.87
N VAL A 362 -2.32 8.57 -8.70
CA VAL A 362 -1.46 9.16 -9.73
C VAL A 362 -1.05 8.15 -10.81
N HIS A 363 -0.81 6.89 -10.45
CA HIS A 363 -0.38 5.85 -11.39
C HIS A 363 -1.53 5.18 -12.15
N LEU A 364 -2.75 5.25 -11.61
CA LEU A 364 -3.97 4.70 -12.21
C LEU A 364 -4.83 5.78 -12.90
N LEU A 365 -4.28 6.97 -13.19
CA LEU A 365 -4.99 8.00 -13.97
C LEU A 365 -5.41 7.52 -15.37
N ASP A 366 -4.66 6.57 -15.94
CA ASP A 366 -5.00 5.93 -17.22
C ASP A 366 -6.21 4.97 -17.11
N PHE A 367 -6.67 4.68 -15.88
CA PHE A 367 -7.74 3.73 -15.56
C PHE A 367 -8.83 4.40 -14.72
N PRO A 368 -9.62 5.34 -15.28
CA PRO A 368 -10.59 6.14 -14.54
C PRO A 368 -11.73 5.31 -13.91
N ASN A 369 -11.97 4.09 -14.41
CA ASN A 369 -13.01 3.19 -13.93
C ASN A 369 -12.60 2.35 -12.70
N ILE A 370 -11.34 2.46 -12.26
CA ILE A 370 -10.84 1.71 -11.11
C ILE A 370 -11.00 2.57 -9.85
N VAL A 371 -11.83 2.09 -8.93
CA VAL A 371 -12.06 2.75 -7.65
C VAL A 371 -10.93 2.45 -6.68
N ILE A 372 -10.32 3.47 -6.09
CA ILE A 372 -9.25 3.31 -5.09
C ILE A 372 -9.81 3.60 -3.71
N LYS A 373 -9.86 2.59 -2.85
CA LYS A 373 -10.47 2.67 -1.52
C LYS A 373 -9.45 2.38 -0.41
N GLY A 374 -9.57 3.07 0.72
CA GLY A 374 -8.80 2.76 1.92
C GLY A 374 -9.47 1.69 2.79
N SER A 375 -8.69 0.98 3.59
CA SER A 375 -9.20 0.08 4.64
C SER A 375 -9.01 0.67 6.03
N GLU A 376 -10.04 0.60 6.87
CA GLU A 376 -9.94 0.81 8.32
C GLU A 376 -9.52 -0.48 9.04
N LEU A 377 -9.80 -1.63 8.42
CA LEU A 377 -9.38 -2.94 8.91
C LEU A 377 -7.86 -3.11 8.76
N GLN A 378 -7.18 -3.46 9.85
CA GLN A 378 -5.75 -3.78 9.83
C GLN A 378 -5.54 -5.26 9.51
N LEU A 379 -5.76 -5.64 8.24
CA LEU A 379 -5.64 -7.03 7.80
C LEU A 379 -4.18 -7.54 7.90
N PRO A 380 -3.95 -8.80 8.31
CA PRO A 380 -2.63 -9.31 8.66
C PRO A 380 -1.86 -9.89 7.46
N PHE A 381 -2.01 -9.35 6.24
CA PHE A 381 -1.36 -9.88 5.03
C PHE A 381 0.17 -9.95 5.16
N GLN A 382 0.77 -9.03 5.92
CA GLN A 382 2.20 -9.08 6.22
C GLN A 382 2.68 -10.39 6.87
N ALA A 383 1.79 -11.13 7.55
CA ALA A 383 2.11 -12.39 8.20
C ALA A 383 2.33 -13.53 7.19
N CYS A 384 1.86 -13.38 5.95
CA CYS A 384 2.10 -14.35 4.88
C CYS A 384 3.62 -14.57 4.65
N MET A 385 4.42 -13.53 4.84
CA MET A 385 5.90 -13.61 4.78
C MET A 385 6.54 -14.48 5.87
N LYS A 386 5.81 -14.82 6.94
CA LYS A 386 6.31 -15.71 8.00
C LYS A 386 6.24 -17.19 7.61
N MET A 387 5.57 -17.51 6.51
CA MET A 387 5.54 -18.84 5.94
C MET A 387 6.83 -19.10 5.16
N GLU A 388 7.39 -20.30 5.31
CA GLU A 388 8.67 -20.68 4.70
C GLU A 388 8.60 -20.64 3.17
N LYS A 389 7.49 -21.10 2.57
CA LYS A 389 7.30 -21.12 1.11
C LYS A 389 7.48 -19.73 0.47
N PHE A 390 6.91 -18.68 1.08
CA PHE A 390 7.05 -17.31 0.58
C PHE A 390 8.36 -16.65 1.03
N GLY A 391 8.75 -16.85 2.30
CA GLY A 391 9.95 -16.26 2.86
C GLY A 391 11.23 -16.70 2.13
N ASP A 392 11.37 -17.99 1.86
CA ASP A 392 12.54 -18.54 1.17
C ASP A 392 12.57 -18.13 -0.30
N LEU A 393 11.41 -18.13 -0.98
CA LEU A 393 11.28 -17.70 -2.36
C LEU A 393 11.77 -16.26 -2.54
N ILE A 394 11.36 -15.35 -1.65
CA ILE A 394 11.74 -13.94 -1.71
C ILE A 394 13.20 -13.72 -1.36
N LEU A 395 13.74 -14.46 -0.38
CA LEU A 395 15.15 -14.35 0.00
C LEU A 395 16.10 -14.92 -1.06
N ARG A 396 15.69 -15.96 -1.79
CA ARG A 396 16.51 -16.60 -2.84
C ARG A 396 16.44 -15.89 -4.19
N ALA A 397 15.45 -15.02 -4.40
CA ALA A 397 15.30 -14.31 -5.68
C ALA A 397 16.51 -13.41 -5.99
N THR A 398 17.08 -13.59 -7.17
CA THR A 398 18.22 -12.80 -7.69
C THR A 398 17.80 -11.61 -8.55
N GLN A 399 16.53 -11.60 -9.00
CA GLN A 399 15.96 -10.55 -9.84
C GLN A 399 14.48 -10.28 -9.48
N PRO A 400 13.93 -9.10 -9.82
CA PRO A 400 12.51 -8.85 -9.67
C PRO A 400 11.68 -9.80 -10.53
N GLN A 401 10.69 -10.46 -9.95
CA GLN A 401 9.82 -11.41 -10.65
C GLN A 401 8.41 -11.40 -10.07
N MET A 402 7.42 -11.67 -10.92
CA MET A 402 6.03 -11.87 -10.50
C MET A 402 5.77 -13.36 -10.31
N VAL A 403 5.19 -13.74 -9.18
CA VAL A 403 4.84 -15.14 -8.89
C VAL A 403 3.37 -15.23 -8.52
N LEU A 404 2.66 -16.17 -9.13
CA LEU A 404 1.24 -16.41 -8.90
C LEU A 404 1.05 -17.53 -7.89
N PHE A 405 0.14 -17.34 -6.94
CA PHE A 405 -0.29 -18.35 -5.99
C PHE A 405 -1.81 -18.32 -5.82
N SER A 406 -2.38 -19.42 -5.34
CA SER A 406 -3.71 -19.44 -4.73
C SER A 406 -3.52 -19.56 -3.23
N LEU A 407 -4.01 -18.61 -2.44
CA LEU A 407 -3.99 -18.68 -0.98
C LEU A 407 -5.14 -19.51 -0.40
N TYR A 408 -6.12 -19.87 -1.23
CA TYR A 408 -7.20 -20.77 -0.82
C TYR A 408 -6.93 -22.23 -1.18
N ASP A 409 -5.81 -22.53 -1.85
CA ASP A 409 -5.51 -23.85 -2.37
C ASP A 409 -6.73 -24.42 -3.13
N ASP A 410 -7.43 -25.40 -2.56
CA ASP A 410 -8.66 -25.99 -3.11
C ASP A 410 -9.93 -25.78 -2.27
N TRP A 411 -9.90 -24.92 -1.25
CA TRP A 411 -11.02 -24.69 -0.32
C TRP A 411 -12.32 -24.28 -1.02
N LEU A 412 -12.24 -23.58 -2.16
CA LEU A 412 -13.42 -23.16 -2.92
C LEU A 412 -14.26 -24.31 -3.49
N LYS A 413 -13.78 -25.56 -3.40
CA LYS A 413 -14.57 -26.76 -3.73
C LYS A 413 -15.60 -27.10 -2.66
N SER A 414 -15.29 -26.89 -1.37
CA SER A 414 -16.15 -27.25 -0.24
C SER A 414 -16.78 -26.05 0.46
N ILE A 415 -16.15 -24.87 0.43
CA ILE A 415 -16.61 -23.67 1.13
C ILE A 415 -16.71 -22.44 0.23
N SER A 416 -17.54 -21.48 0.63
CA SER A 416 -17.71 -20.20 -0.08
C SER A 416 -16.46 -19.32 0.00
N SER A 417 -16.29 -18.38 -0.95
CA SER A 417 -15.21 -17.37 -0.90
C SER A 417 -15.21 -16.56 0.39
N TYR A 418 -16.39 -16.26 0.95
CA TYR A 418 -16.52 -15.54 2.23
C TYR A 418 -15.89 -16.33 3.38
N THR A 419 -16.21 -17.62 3.45
CA THR A 419 -15.68 -18.53 4.48
C THR A 419 -14.19 -18.75 4.27
N ALA A 420 -13.74 -18.96 3.03
CA ALA A 420 -12.34 -19.14 2.68
C ALA A 420 -11.48 -17.91 3.06
N PHE A 421 -11.97 -16.70 2.78
CA PHE A 421 -11.30 -15.48 3.20
C PHE A 421 -11.25 -15.36 4.73
N SER A 422 -12.35 -15.67 5.42
CA SER A 422 -12.39 -15.63 6.88
C SER A 422 -11.40 -16.62 7.52
N ARG A 423 -11.30 -17.84 6.97
CA ARG A 423 -10.28 -18.83 7.33
C ARG A 423 -8.88 -18.26 7.10
N LEU A 424 -8.61 -17.69 5.93
CA LEU A 424 -7.31 -17.09 5.61
C LEU A 424 -6.92 -15.98 6.60
N ILE A 425 -7.84 -15.05 6.91
CA ILE A 425 -7.57 -13.97 7.86
C ILE A 425 -7.28 -14.53 9.25
N LEU A 426 -8.01 -15.56 9.69
CA LEU A 426 -7.79 -16.22 10.97
C LEU A 426 -6.39 -16.87 11.05
N LEU A 427 -6.00 -17.60 10.01
CA LEU A 427 -4.67 -18.21 9.89
C LEU A 427 -3.55 -17.16 9.95
N LEU A 428 -3.68 -16.13 9.12
CA LEU A 428 -2.70 -15.04 9.04
C LEU A 428 -2.64 -14.24 10.35
N ARG A 429 -3.78 -14.02 11.02
CA ARG A 429 -3.82 -13.34 12.33
C ARG A 429 -3.15 -14.19 13.41
N GLY A 430 -3.39 -15.49 13.43
CA GLY A 430 -2.71 -16.42 14.33
C GLY A 430 -1.19 -16.37 14.16
N LEU A 431 -0.71 -16.44 12.90
CA LEU A 431 0.71 -16.29 12.56
C LEU A 431 1.28 -14.90 12.91
N HIS A 432 0.45 -13.86 12.79
CA HIS A 432 0.84 -12.50 13.17
C HIS A 432 1.08 -12.39 14.68
N VAL A 433 0.12 -12.88 15.48
CA VAL A 433 0.09 -12.82 16.95
C VAL A 433 1.14 -13.73 17.57
N ASN A 434 1.15 -15.02 17.23
CA ASN A 434 2.10 -15.99 17.76
C ASN A 434 2.46 -17.02 16.69
N ASN A 435 3.58 -16.76 16.01
CA ASN A 435 4.06 -17.58 14.89
C ASN A 435 4.40 -19.03 15.32
N GLU A 436 5.04 -19.22 16.48
CA GLU A 436 5.44 -20.56 16.95
C GLU A 436 4.19 -21.42 17.25
N LYS A 437 3.26 -20.90 18.07
CA LYS A 437 2.05 -21.67 18.43
C LYS A 437 1.12 -21.90 17.24
N ALA A 438 0.94 -20.92 16.36
CA ALA A 438 0.09 -21.09 15.18
C ALA A 438 0.64 -22.18 14.24
N LYS A 439 1.97 -22.29 14.06
CA LYS A 439 2.58 -23.37 13.27
C LYS A 439 2.39 -24.74 13.90
N VAL A 440 2.46 -24.85 15.23
CA VAL A 440 2.18 -26.11 15.96
C VAL A 440 0.71 -26.52 15.80
N ILE A 441 -0.23 -25.57 15.84
CA ILE A 441 -1.66 -25.86 15.60
C ILE A 441 -1.88 -26.35 14.16
N LEU A 442 -1.19 -25.76 13.18
CA LEU A 442 -1.33 -26.14 11.77
C LEU A 442 -0.69 -27.49 11.43
N ARG A 443 0.34 -27.90 12.18
CA ARG A 443 1.05 -29.18 11.95
C ARG A 443 1.29 -29.87 13.30
N PRO A 444 0.23 -30.45 13.90
CA PRO A 444 0.33 -31.07 15.22
C PRO A 444 1.11 -32.39 15.18
N ASP A 445 1.13 -33.06 14.03
CA ASP A 445 1.79 -34.35 13.84
C ASP A 445 2.50 -34.45 12.47
N LYS A 446 3.25 -35.54 12.28
CA LYS A 446 3.98 -35.82 11.04
C LYS A 446 3.04 -36.31 9.91
N SER A 447 1.85 -36.83 10.24
CA SER A 447 0.85 -37.26 9.24
C SER A 447 0.25 -36.10 8.48
N THR A 448 0.26 -34.90 9.06
CA THR A 448 -0.21 -33.67 8.44
C THR A 448 0.76 -33.22 7.33
N VAL A 449 0.45 -33.57 6.09
CA VAL A 449 1.24 -33.20 4.90
C VAL A 449 0.69 -31.94 4.23
N THR A 450 1.58 -31.18 3.60
CA THR A 450 1.24 -30.08 2.69
C THR A 450 1.64 -30.49 1.29
N GLU A 451 0.69 -30.48 0.35
CA GLU A 451 1.00 -30.75 -1.05
C GLU A 451 2.02 -29.74 -1.61
N PRO A 452 2.90 -30.13 -2.55
CA PRO A 452 3.95 -29.24 -3.05
C PRO A 452 3.42 -27.93 -3.65
N HIS A 453 2.25 -27.99 -4.30
CA HIS A 453 1.59 -26.86 -4.92
C HIS A 453 0.74 -26.06 -3.92
N PHE A 454 0.33 -26.64 -2.79
CA PHE A 454 -0.47 -25.97 -1.76
C PHE A 454 0.36 -25.11 -0.82
N VAL A 455 -0.30 -24.12 -0.24
CA VAL A 455 0.27 -23.20 0.75
C VAL A 455 0.02 -23.74 2.15
N TRP A 456 -1.14 -24.32 2.38
CA TRP A 456 -1.61 -24.80 3.68
C TRP A 456 -1.58 -26.34 3.78
N PRO A 457 -1.59 -26.89 5.00
CA PRO A 457 -1.77 -28.33 5.20
C PRO A 457 -3.07 -28.84 4.57
N THR A 458 -3.01 -30.05 4.02
CA THR A 458 -4.19 -30.73 3.48
C THR A 458 -4.96 -31.35 4.64
N LEU A 459 -6.10 -30.75 4.98
CA LEU A 459 -6.97 -31.17 6.08
C LEU A 459 -8.40 -31.35 5.57
N THR A 460 -9.15 -32.23 6.24
CA THR A 460 -10.59 -32.38 6.04
C THR A 460 -11.36 -31.20 6.63
N ASP A 461 -12.62 -30.99 6.23
CA ASP A 461 -13.44 -29.89 6.73
C ASP A 461 -13.64 -29.95 8.26
N ASP A 462 -13.77 -31.15 8.84
CA ASP A 462 -13.89 -31.34 10.31
C ASP A 462 -12.61 -30.99 11.06
N GLU A 463 -11.43 -31.29 10.48
CA GLU A 463 -10.14 -30.91 11.03
C GLU A 463 -9.93 -29.40 10.93
N TRP A 464 -10.35 -28.77 9.82
CA TRP A 464 -10.31 -27.33 9.67
C TRP A 464 -11.12 -26.62 10.75
N ILE A 465 -12.32 -27.10 11.09
CA ILE A 465 -13.12 -26.53 12.18
C ILE A 465 -12.35 -26.53 13.50
N LYS A 466 -11.66 -27.64 13.83
CA LYS A 466 -10.86 -27.74 15.06
C LYS A 466 -9.69 -26.76 15.05
N VAL A 467 -8.98 -26.64 13.91
CA VAL A 467 -7.87 -25.69 13.72
C VAL A 467 -8.36 -24.24 13.83
N GLU A 468 -9.49 -23.91 13.23
CA GLU A 468 -10.08 -22.57 13.29
C GLU A 468 -10.44 -22.18 14.74
N VAL A 469 -11.08 -23.07 15.49
CA VAL A 469 -11.39 -22.84 16.92
C VAL A 469 -10.10 -22.60 17.71
N ALA A 470 -9.08 -23.45 17.54
CA ALA A 470 -7.82 -23.32 18.24
C ALA A 470 -7.08 -22.00 17.92
N LEU A 471 -7.11 -21.55 16.66
CA LEU A 471 -6.51 -20.28 16.25
C LEU A 471 -7.29 -19.07 16.76
N ARG A 472 -8.62 -19.14 16.76
CA ARG A 472 -9.47 -18.11 17.36
C ARG A 472 -9.13 -17.94 18.85
N ASP A 473 -9.06 -19.04 19.59
CA ASP A 473 -8.77 -19.02 21.01
C ASP A 473 -7.35 -18.49 21.30
N LEU A 474 -6.37 -18.83 20.45
CA LEU A 474 -5.01 -18.28 20.52
C LEU A 474 -4.99 -16.74 20.36
N ILE A 475 -5.76 -16.22 19.40
CA ILE A 475 -5.84 -14.77 19.14
C ILE A 475 -6.52 -14.05 20.29
N LEU A 476 -7.65 -14.58 20.77
CA LEU A 476 -8.41 -14.00 21.87
C LEU A 476 -7.63 -14.06 23.20
N ALA A 477 -6.88 -15.13 23.45
CA ALA A 477 -6.02 -15.25 24.63
C ALA A 477 -4.91 -14.20 24.66
N ASP A 478 -4.27 -13.93 23.52
CA ASP A 478 -3.26 -12.87 23.44
C ASP A 478 -3.89 -11.47 23.61
N PHE A 479 -5.06 -11.23 23.01
CA PHE A 479 -5.80 -9.97 23.18
C PHE A 479 -6.19 -9.74 24.65
N GLY A 480 -6.79 -10.74 25.30
CA GLY A 480 -7.19 -10.68 26.71
C GLY A 480 -6.00 -10.44 27.63
N LYS A 481 -4.85 -11.07 27.35
CA LYS A 481 -3.61 -10.85 28.12
C LYS A 481 -3.02 -9.46 27.93
N ARG A 482 -3.03 -8.90 26.71
CA ARG A 482 -2.46 -7.57 26.42
C ARG A 482 -3.31 -6.43 26.94
N ASN A 483 -4.63 -6.58 26.90
CA ASN A 483 -5.58 -5.55 27.30
C ASN A 483 -6.17 -5.77 28.70
N SER A 484 -5.78 -6.85 29.38
CA SER A 484 -6.34 -7.26 30.68
C SER A 484 -7.86 -7.39 30.65
N VAL A 485 -8.40 -8.03 29.61
CA VAL A 485 -9.85 -8.23 29.39
C VAL A 485 -10.19 -9.72 29.50
N ASN A 486 -11.26 -10.03 30.22
CA ASN A 486 -11.81 -11.38 30.26
C ASN A 486 -12.49 -11.71 28.91
N ILE A 487 -11.98 -12.72 28.21
CA ILE A 487 -12.43 -13.13 26.86
C ILE A 487 -13.92 -13.48 26.85
N ALA A 488 -14.45 -14.02 27.96
CA ALA A 488 -15.84 -14.41 28.06
C ALA A 488 -16.83 -13.22 27.99
N SER A 489 -16.35 -12.01 28.26
CA SER A 489 -17.16 -10.79 28.20
C SER A 489 -17.30 -10.22 26.78
N LEU A 490 -16.61 -10.81 25.80
CA LEU A 490 -16.62 -10.32 24.41
C LEU A 490 -17.85 -10.82 23.65
N THR A 491 -18.51 -9.89 22.97
CA THR A 491 -19.61 -10.17 22.04
C THR A 491 -19.08 -10.75 20.72
N ALA A 492 -19.96 -11.41 19.95
CA ALA A 492 -19.60 -11.95 18.64
C ALA A 492 -19.13 -10.88 17.64
N SER A 493 -19.65 -9.65 17.73
CA SER A 493 -19.16 -8.50 16.95
C SER A 493 -17.76 -8.08 17.36
N GLU A 494 -17.48 -7.98 18.67
CA GLU A 494 -16.14 -7.63 19.16
C GLU A 494 -15.11 -8.69 18.79
N ILE A 495 -15.45 -9.98 18.90
CA ILE A 495 -14.57 -11.08 18.46
C ILE A 495 -14.21 -10.93 16.98
N ARG A 496 -15.21 -10.64 16.13
CA ARG A 496 -15.01 -10.42 14.69
C ARG A 496 -14.10 -9.23 14.43
N ASP A 497 -14.36 -8.11 15.09
CA ASP A 497 -13.58 -6.88 14.94
C ASP A 497 -12.12 -7.07 15.40
N ILE A 498 -11.86 -7.85 16.46
CA ILE A 498 -10.51 -8.23 16.91
C ILE A 498 -9.78 -9.02 15.82
N ILE A 499 -10.45 -10.02 15.24
CA ILE A 499 -9.86 -10.87 14.19
C ILE A 499 -9.58 -10.05 12.93
N LEU A 500 -10.48 -9.15 12.55
CA LEU A 500 -10.31 -8.24 11.41
C LEU A 500 -9.30 -7.11 11.68
N GLY A 501 -8.94 -6.89 12.94
CA GLY A 501 -7.96 -5.88 13.36
C GLY A 501 -8.53 -4.46 13.35
N GLN A 502 -9.82 -4.32 13.66
CA GLN A 502 -10.47 -3.03 13.89
C GLN A 502 -10.16 -2.57 15.32
N GLU A 503 -10.05 -1.26 15.53
CA GLU A 503 -9.86 -0.69 16.86
C GLU A 503 -11.17 -0.78 17.66
N ILE A 504 -11.12 -1.39 18.83
CA ILE A 504 -12.27 -1.56 19.73
C ILE A 504 -11.93 -0.92 21.07
N ALA A 505 -12.89 -0.21 21.66
CA ALA A 505 -12.79 0.21 23.06
C ALA A 505 -12.89 -1.01 23.97
N ALA A 506 -11.98 -1.14 24.94
CA ALA A 506 -12.04 -2.25 25.90
C ALA A 506 -13.40 -2.26 26.62
N PRO A 507 -14.02 -3.45 26.85
CA PRO A 507 -15.30 -3.54 27.54
C PRO A 507 -15.23 -2.88 28.93
N SER A 508 -16.31 -2.22 29.35
CA SER A 508 -16.37 -1.57 30.66
C SER A 508 -16.28 -2.59 31.81
N ILE A 509 -15.69 -2.17 32.93
CA ILE A 509 -15.50 -3.02 34.13
C ILE A 509 -16.82 -3.60 34.65
N GLN A 510 -17.91 -2.83 34.58
CA GLN A 510 -19.26 -3.31 34.94
C GLN A 510 -19.71 -4.50 34.08
N ARG A 511 -19.43 -4.47 32.77
CA ARG A 511 -19.80 -5.57 31.86
C ARG A 511 -19.00 -6.83 32.14
N GLN A 512 -17.73 -6.67 32.52
CA GLN A 512 -16.86 -7.76 32.92
C GLN A 512 -17.38 -8.44 34.20
N GLN A 513 -17.78 -7.65 35.20
CA GLN A 513 -18.34 -8.17 36.46
C GLN A 513 -19.68 -8.91 36.25
N MET A 514 -20.55 -8.43 35.38
CA MET A 514 -21.82 -9.12 35.07
C MET A 514 -21.59 -10.47 34.37
N ALA A 515 -20.66 -10.54 33.42
CA ALA A 515 -20.34 -11.80 32.73
C ALA A 515 -19.70 -12.84 33.67
N GLU A 516 -18.93 -12.40 34.66
CA GLU A 516 -18.37 -13.27 35.71
C GLU A 516 -19.47 -13.82 36.65
N LEU A 517 -20.45 -12.98 37.00
CA LEU A 517 -21.62 -13.38 37.79
C LEU A 517 -22.50 -14.39 37.05
N GLU A 518 -22.80 -14.19 35.77
CA GLU A 518 -23.60 -15.13 34.97
C GLU A 518 -22.92 -16.52 34.89
N LYS A 519 -21.62 -16.57 34.64
CA LYS A 519 -20.87 -17.85 34.64
C LYS A 519 -20.82 -18.53 36.00
N SER A 520 -20.74 -17.77 37.09
CA SER A 520 -20.80 -18.35 38.44
C SER A 520 -22.16 -18.98 38.73
N THR A 521 -23.21 -18.46 38.09
CA THR A 521 -24.59 -18.95 38.23
C THR A 521 -24.82 -20.21 37.37
N GLU A 522 -24.28 -20.27 36.15
CA GLU A 522 -24.33 -21.47 35.29
C GLU A 522 -23.47 -22.63 35.85
N ALA A 523 -22.31 -22.34 36.45
CA ALA A 523 -21.45 -23.36 37.05
C ALA A 523 -22.08 -24.06 38.28
N GLN A 524 -23.06 -23.43 38.94
CA GLN A 524 -23.83 -24.06 40.02
C GLN A 524 -24.90 -25.04 39.51
N GLY A 525 -25.24 -25.04 38.22
CA GLY A 525 -26.31 -25.85 37.63
C GLY A 525 -25.93 -27.25 37.13
N GLN A 526 -24.63 -27.58 37.02
CA GLN A 526 -24.17 -28.87 36.48
C GLN A 526 -23.00 -29.44 37.28
N VAL A 527 -23.30 -30.11 38.40
CA VAL A 527 -22.40 -31.09 39.00
C VAL A 527 -23.08 -32.45 38.93
N THR A 528 -22.90 -33.16 37.82
CA THR A 528 -23.31 -34.56 37.69
C THR A 528 -22.04 -35.42 37.70
N ALA A 529 -21.88 -36.26 38.71
CA ALA A 529 -20.73 -37.15 38.83
C ALA A 529 -20.80 -38.24 37.75
N VAL A 530 -19.74 -38.38 36.94
CA VAL A 530 -19.65 -39.42 35.91
C VAL A 530 -18.86 -40.60 36.48
N GLN A 531 -19.46 -41.79 36.48
CA GLN A 531 -18.78 -43.04 36.85
C GLN A 531 -18.22 -43.70 35.59
N THR A 532 -16.92 -43.97 35.56
CA THR A 532 -16.27 -44.67 34.44
C THR A 532 -15.66 -45.97 34.93
N GLN A 533 -15.96 -47.08 34.27
CA GLN A 533 -15.43 -48.41 34.58
C GLN A 533 -14.30 -48.75 33.59
N THR A 534 -13.11 -49.04 34.09
CA THR A 534 -11.95 -49.41 33.26
C THR A 534 -11.22 -50.62 33.85
N THR A 535 -10.49 -51.37 33.02
CA THR A 535 -9.73 -52.57 33.44
C THR A 535 -8.23 -52.32 33.37
N ASN A 536 -7.49 -52.81 34.37
CA ASN A 536 -6.02 -52.76 34.37
C ASN A 536 -5.44 -53.94 33.54
N ILE A 537 -4.16 -53.86 33.15
CA ILE A 537 -3.40 -54.89 32.41
C ILE A 537 -3.42 -56.32 33.02
N HIS A 538 -3.88 -56.50 34.26
CA HIS A 538 -4.07 -57.76 34.96
C HIS A 538 -5.53 -58.23 35.04
N GLY A 539 -6.47 -57.52 34.41
CA GLY A 539 -7.87 -57.94 34.28
C GLY A 539 -8.83 -57.48 35.40
N ASP A 540 -8.35 -56.77 36.41
CA ASP A 540 -9.19 -56.25 37.49
C ASP A 540 -9.99 -55.01 37.07
N THR A 541 -11.30 -55.00 37.36
CA THR A 541 -12.21 -53.89 37.07
C THR A 541 -12.10 -52.77 38.12
N LEU A 542 -11.70 -51.58 37.70
CA LEU A 542 -11.64 -50.35 38.48
C LEU A 542 -12.87 -49.48 38.19
N GLN A 543 -13.56 -49.02 39.24
CA GLN A 543 -14.60 -48.00 39.15
C GLN A 543 -14.06 -46.67 39.67
N VAL A 544 -14.05 -45.65 38.82
CA VAL A 544 -13.62 -44.29 39.18
C VAL A 544 -14.82 -43.36 39.11
N VAL A 545 -15.11 -42.66 40.21
CA VAL A 545 -16.18 -41.68 40.33
C VAL A 545 -15.55 -40.29 40.39
N THR A 546 -15.72 -39.49 39.33
CA THR A 546 -15.17 -38.14 39.27
C THR A 546 -16.26 -37.12 39.61
N THR A 547 -16.06 -36.36 40.70
CA THR A 547 -17.03 -35.38 41.21
C THR A 547 -16.64 -33.92 40.96
N THR A 548 -15.44 -33.65 40.41
CA THR A 548 -14.98 -32.28 40.12
C THR A 548 -14.44 -32.15 38.69
N ASN A 549 -14.81 -31.07 37.99
CA ASN A 549 -14.35 -30.77 36.61
C ASN A 549 -12.83 -30.52 36.50
N TYR A 550 -12.10 -30.43 37.61
CA TYR A 550 -10.65 -30.22 37.60
C TYR A 550 -9.88 -31.46 37.09
N GLU A 551 -10.43 -32.66 37.32
CA GLU A 551 -9.77 -33.93 36.98
C GLU A 551 -10.05 -34.41 35.55
N GLN A 552 -10.90 -33.71 34.79
CA GLN A 552 -11.10 -33.94 33.34
C GLN A 552 -10.06 -33.24 32.45
N GLN A 553 -9.03 -32.60 33.02
CA GLN A 553 -7.86 -32.22 32.23
C GLN A 553 -7.11 -33.48 31.83
N VAL A 554 -7.34 -33.90 30.57
CA VAL A 554 -6.55 -34.84 29.77
C VAL A 554 -5.25 -35.22 30.46
N PHE A 555 -5.12 -36.48 30.86
CA PHE A 555 -3.88 -37.05 31.34
C PHE A 555 -2.79 -36.86 30.27
N SER A 556 -2.06 -35.75 30.36
CA SER A 556 -0.85 -35.53 29.58
C SER A 556 0.29 -36.14 30.36
N SER A 557 0.92 -37.18 29.81
CA SER A 557 2.16 -37.68 30.40
C SER A 557 3.13 -36.51 30.53
N LYS A 558 3.82 -36.37 31.67
CA LYS A 558 4.82 -35.30 31.92
C LYS A 558 5.96 -35.26 30.89
N SER A 559 5.95 -36.14 29.88
CA SER A 559 6.97 -36.33 28.85
C SER A 559 6.38 -36.37 27.43
N ASP A 560 5.51 -35.44 27.04
CA ASP A 560 5.16 -35.28 25.63
C ASP A 560 6.35 -34.68 24.82
N TRP A 561 7.33 -35.54 24.58
CA TRP A 561 8.56 -35.22 23.85
C TRP A 561 8.29 -34.98 22.36
N ARG A 562 7.17 -35.50 21.81
CA ARG A 562 6.81 -35.35 20.40
C ARG A 562 6.42 -33.92 20.08
N VAL A 563 5.50 -33.36 20.87
CA VAL A 563 5.11 -31.94 20.74
C VAL A 563 6.32 -31.03 20.96
N ARG A 564 7.20 -31.38 21.91
CA ARG A 564 8.43 -30.63 22.17
C ARG A 564 9.41 -30.69 21.00
N ALA A 565 9.64 -31.86 20.42
CA ALA A 565 10.53 -32.03 19.27
C ALA A 565 10.04 -31.25 18.05
N ILE A 566 8.74 -31.27 17.77
CA ILE A 566 8.13 -30.46 16.71
C ILE A 566 8.36 -28.97 16.99
N SER A 567 8.09 -28.53 18.23
CA SER A 567 8.28 -27.13 18.62
C SER A 567 9.75 -26.68 18.52
N ALA A 568 10.71 -27.56 18.82
CA ALA A 568 12.14 -27.27 18.73
C ALA A 568 12.61 -26.97 17.29
N THR A 569 11.91 -27.50 16.26
CA THR A 569 12.21 -27.18 14.84
C THR A 569 12.06 -25.68 14.52
N HIS A 570 11.31 -24.93 15.34
CA HIS A 570 11.09 -23.49 15.18
C HIS A 570 12.13 -22.60 15.89
N LEU A 571 13.05 -23.16 16.68
CA LEU A 571 14.12 -22.41 17.36
C LEU A 571 14.96 -21.48 16.44
N PRO A 572 15.25 -21.83 15.17
CA PRO A 572 15.97 -20.92 14.26
C PRO A 572 15.27 -19.57 14.05
N LEU A 573 13.95 -19.46 14.27
CA LEU A 573 13.21 -18.20 14.14
C LEU A 573 13.64 -17.17 15.20
N ARG A 574 14.10 -17.62 16.37
CA ARG A 574 14.56 -16.73 17.46
C ARG A 574 15.84 -15.98 17.12
N LEU A 575 16.64 -16.49 16.16
CA LEU A 575 17.86 -15.84 15.68
C LEU A 575 17.61 -14.56 14.87
N GLN A 576 16.35 -14.24 14.54
CA GLN A 576 15.98 -12.97 13.90
C GLN A 576 16.19 -11.77 14.83
N HIS A 577 16.02 -11.97 16.14
CA HIS A 577 16.17 -10.93 17.16
C HIS A 577 17.19 -11.39 18.20
N ILE A 578 18.43 -10.92 18.05
CA ILE A 578 19.52 -11.22 18.97
C ILE A 578 19.79 -9.98 19.82
N TYR A 579 19.63 -10.11 21.12
CA TYR A 579 19.95 -9.09 22.10
C TYR A 579 21.27 -9.45 22.77
N ILE A 580 22.21 -8.50 22.80
CA ILE A 580 23.49 -8.61 23.49
C ILE A 580 23.41 -7.61 24.64
N SER A 581 23.58 -8.07 25.88
CA SER A 581 23.68 -7.16 27.02
C SER A 581 24.97 -6.36 26.90
N ASN A 582 24.86 -5.06 27.18
CA ASN A 582 25.98 -4.12 27.16
C ASN A 582 26.37 -3.69 28.59
N ASP A 583 25.82 -4.34 29.62
CA ASP A 583 25.87 -3.82 30.99
C ASP A 583 27.27 -3.91 31.63
N ASP A 584 28.17 -4.73 31.08
CA ASP A 584 29.52 -4.99 31.61
C ASP A 584 30.67 -4.62 30.64
N VAL A 585 30.43 -3.74 29.65
CA VAL A 585 31.52 -3.28 28.76
C VAL A 585 32.42 -2.31 29.51
N LYS A 586 33.54 -2.82 30.06
CA LYS A 586 34.58 -2.01 30.68
C LYS A 586 35.66 -1.65 29.66
N ASP A 587 35.85 -0.36 29.40
CA ASP A 587 36.94 0.20 28.55
C ASP A 587 38.32 0.16 29.23
N ASP A 588 38.53 -0.77 30.17
CA ASP A 588 39.81 -0.94 30.83
C ASP A 588 40.76 -1.74 29.95
N ALA A 589 42.03 -1.34 29.86
CA ALA A 589 43.07 -2.02 29.07
C ALA A 589 43.34 -3.49 29.47
N ALA A 590 42.71 -3.97 30.56
CA ALA A 590 42.80 -5.34 31.08
C ALA A 590 41.53 -6.18 30.80
N SER A 591 40.51 -5.64 30.15
CA SER A 591 39.27 -6.37 29.84
C SER A 591 39.41 -7.20 28.56
N TYR A 592 38.96 -8.45 28.61
CA TYR A 592 38.92 -9.32 27.42
C TYR A 592 37.58 -9.16 26.69
N THR A 593 37.65 -8.98 25.37
CA THR A 593 36.46 -8.97 24.51
C THR A 593 36.32 -10.32 23.81
N TYR A 594 35.21 -11.02 24.04
CA TYR A 594 34.92 -12.30 23.39
C TYR A 594 34.07 -12.11 22.13
N VAL A 595 34.54 -12.65 21.02
CA VAL A 595 33.82 -12.59 19.73
C VAL A 595 33.28 -13.97 19.40
N LEU A 596 31.95 -14.10 19.40
CA LEU A 596 31.24 -15.34 19.04
C LEU A 596 30.81 -15.30 17.56
N PRO A 597 31.29 -16.22 16.71
CA PRO A 597 30.85 -16.31 15.32
C PRO A 597 29.36 -16.65 15.19
N LYS A 598 28.68 -15.95 14.27
CA LYS A 598 27.22 -16.09 14.09
C LYS A 598 26.80 -17.49 13.61
N ASN A 599 27.62 -18.18 12.84
CA ASN A 599 27.38 -19.55 12.41
C ASN A 599 27.41 -20.53 13.60
N VAL A 600 28.34 -20.34 14.55
CA VAL A 600 28.43 -21.16 15.77
C VAL A 600 27.21 -20.96 16.66
N LEU A 601 26.79 -19.69 16.86
CA LEU A 601 25.57 -19.37 17.59
C LEU A 601 24.33 -19.98 16.92
N ARG A 602 24.21 -19.86 15.59
CA ARG A 602 23.10 -20.43 14.83
C ARG A 602 23.01 -21.94 15.03
N ALA A 603 24.12 -22.64 14.84
CA ALA A 603 24.20 -24.07 15.06
C ALA A 603 23.99 -24.48 16.52
N PHE A 604 24.11 -23.57 17.49
CA PHE A 604 23.81 -23.85 18.91
C PHE A 604 22.32 -23.81 19.17
N ILE A 605 21.69 -22.71 18.79
CA ILE A 605 20.25 -22.52 18.97
C ILE A 605 19.45 -23.55 18.18
N THR A 606 19.88 -23.94 16.97
CA THR A 606 19.20 -24.97 16.18
C THR A 606 19.24 -26.37 16.82
N ASN A 607 20.26 -26.65 17.63
CA ASN A 607 20.43 -27.95 18.31
C ASN A 607 20.02 -27.89 19.80
N ALA A 608 19.42 -26.79 20.24
CA ALA A 608 18.97 -26.63 21.62
C ALA A 608 17.57 -27.22 21.85
N ASP A 609 17.10 -27.21 23.09
CA ASP A 609 15.72 -27.58 23.46
C ASP A 609 14.98 -26.38 24.07
N LEU A 610 13.64 -26.43 24.05
CA LEU A 610 12.79 -25.36 24.58
C LEU A 610 12.66 -25.37 26.10
N ARG A 611 12.89 -26.52 26.74
CA ARG A 611 12.71 -26.70 28.18
C ARG A 611 14.02 -27.09 28.84
N THR A 612 14.73 -28.05 28.26
CA THR A 612 15.97 -28.58 28.80
C THR A 612 17.13 -27.65 28.46
N GLN A 613 17.92 -27.27 29.46
CA GLN A 613 19.14 -26.51 29.22
C GLN A 613 20.16 -27.36 28.47
N VAL A 614 20.75 -26.78 27.42
CA VAL A 614 21.83 -27.35 26.63
C VAL A 614 23.05 -26.47 26.83
N ALA A 615 24.17 -27.06 27.23
CA ALA A 615 25.45 -26.39 27.42
C ALA A 615 26.47 -26.88 26.38
N ALA A 616 27.52 -26.08 26.15
CA ALA A 616 28.65 -26.46 25.32
C ALA A 616 29.89 -25.65 25.72
N PHE A 617 31.07 -26.26 25.59
CA PHE A 617 32.33 -25.54 25.76
C PHE A 617 32.69 -24.77 24.50
N VAL A 618 33.26 -23.57 24.68
CA VAL A 618 33.76 -22.73 23.59
C VAL A 618 35.27 -22.63 23.67
N TYR A 619 35.92 -22.84 22.53
CA TYR A 619 37.37 -22.74 22.39
C TYR A 619 37.72 -21.68 21.35
N GLY A 620 38.78 -20.93 21.61
CA GLY A 620 39.17 -19.79 20.82
C GLY A 620 40.61 -19.38 21.04
N SER A 621 41.09 -18.45 20.23
CA SER A 621 42.41 -17.85 20.38
C SER A 621 42.33 -16.36 20.14
N SER A 622 43.29 -15.60 20.66
CA SER A 622 43.44 -14.22 20.24
C SER A 622 43.91 -14.14 18.80
N PRO A 623 43.47 -13.13 18.04
CA PRO A 623 44.06 -12.82 16.74
C PRO A 623 45.49 -12.29 16.93
N ALA A 624 46.31 -12.37 15.88
CA ALA A 624 47.75 -12.07 15.96
C ALA A 624 48.04 -10.59 16.28
N ASP A 625 47.12 -9.71 15.89
CA ASP A 625 47.17 -8.26 16.01
C ASP A 625 46.62 -7.74 17.35
N ASN A 626 45.78 -8.50 18.07
CA ASN A 626 45.17 -8.04 19.30
C ASN A 626 44.99 -9.15 20.37
N LYS A 627 45.82 -9.12 21.41
CA LYS A 627 45.79 -10.10 22.52
C LYS A 627 44.59 -9.95 23.48
N GLN A 628 43.93 -8.79 23.48
CA GLN A 628 42.76 -8.52 24.33
C GLN A 628 41.46 -9.04 23.72
N VAL A 629 41.45 -9.33 22.42
CA VAL A 629 40.31 -9.97 21.75
C VAL A 629 40.47 -11.49 21.83
N LYS A 630 39.39 -12.21 22.15
CA LYS A 630 39.31 -13.67 22.16
C LYS A 630 38.27 -14.11 21.14
N GLU A 631 38.73 -14.60 20.00
CA GLU A 631 37.84 -15.12 18.96
C GLU A 631 37.49 -16.58 19.25
N ILE A 632 36.21 -16.85 19.45
CA ILE A 632 35.71 -18.22 19.57
C ILE A 632 35.77 -18.86 18.18
N LYS A 633 36.41 -20.02 18.05
CA LYS A 633 36.58 -20.74 16.78
C LYS A 633 35.79 -22.03 16.73
N VAL A 634 35.68 -22.72 17.87
CA VAL A 634 35.09 -24.06 17.94
C VAL A 634 34.15 -24.15 19.14
N ARG A 635 33.08 -24.93 18.98
CA ARG A 635 32.22 -25.37 20.08
C ARG A 635 32.35 -26.88 20.23
N LEU A 636 32.55 -27.35 21.46
CA LEU A 636 32.51 -28.76 21.81
C LEU A 636 31.20 -29.07 22.55
N LEU A 637 30.37 -29.92 21.95
CA LEU A 637 29.26 -30.56 22.65
C LEU A 637 29.80 -31.82 23.33
N VAL A 638 29.58 -31.90 24.63
CA VAL A 638 29.95 -33.06 25.46
C VAL A 638 28.69 -33.81 25.82
N GLU A 639 28.85 -35.07 26.21
CA GLU A 639 27.77 -35.83 26.84
C GLU A 639 27.29 -35.07 28.08
N GLN A 640 25.99 -34.75 28.10
CA GLN A 640 25.37 -33.97 29.15
C GLN A 640 23.97 -34.51 29.44
N CYS A 641 23.59 -34.54 30.71
CA CYS A 641 22.26 -34.91 31.16
C CYS A 641 21.77 -33.82 32.11
N SER A 642 20.77 -33.05 31.67
CA SER A 642 20.24 -31.92 32.43
C SER A 642 19.08 -32.38 33.32
N PHE A 643 19.21 -32.16 34.63
CA PHE A 643 18.15 -32.43 35.60
C PHE A 643 17.33 -31.16 35.84
N PHE A 644 16.00 -31.28 35.77
CA PHE A 644 15.09 -30.26 36.29
C PHE A 644 15.09 -30.37 37.82
N TYR A 645 15.52 -29.31 38.51
CA TYR A 645 15.15 -29.09 39.91
C TYR A 645 13.78 -28.40 39.98
#